data_AF-A0A935ZW80-F1
#
_entry.id   AF-A0A935ZW80-F1
#
_cell.length_a   1.000
_cell.length_b   1.000
_cell.length_c   1.000
_cell.angle_alpha   90.00
_cell.angle_beta   90.00
_cell.angle_gamma   90.00
#
_symmetry.space_group_name_H-M   'P 1'
#
loop_
_entity.id
_entity.type
_entity.pdbx_description
1 polymer ?
#
loop_
_entity_poly.entity_id
_entity_poly.type
_entity_poly.pdbx_seq_one_letter_code
_entity_poly.pdbx_strand_id
1 'polypeptide(L)'
;MTRLVSIRLHWLALLALSTACGDDDASASSNSGTDSESETDASSSGEPTTITTADSSGGASSDSTGSQCGNGVIDDGEACDGSDFGGNTCESQGFLGGALMCSPDCLGFMTDGCQGAICGNGTIELDELCDGDDVGDGTCEAEGFVGGTLGCNATCDGYDTANCSSCGDSVVDDGEDCDGTELGDATCVSLGYDEGTLACATTCAYDESGCIAYSCGDGDINGETEECDGADLGKANCVGAGFGDGEVTCTDRCLLDFTACCGDGTQGGAEVCDGSDFGGLTCADQGAFDGGTLGCAETCDGIDISGCTLCGDDSAQGTEACDGADLAGNDCTTVPGGFVGGTLTCANDCGFDTSGCNFCGNDVLDAGEECDGAAAANTDCIGLGHTGGVLTCTDACTTDDSTCTDFPVPSAGDVVITEIMRDPTAVADPSGEWFELHNPSATESYQLVNCQVSDDGSDSFVIDLDLVIGPGQYFSFARSLGPGFSPDFVYDNMSLGNGDDELELFCGGVSVDRVAWTDAEFPDVAGASMQVDPSSTAAVANDDGANWCAGTSQYFMGDLGTPGLPNDTCTPPTYTVDFCNLQFPVAITDLEGAQVDVYGRLYVAGLTDQSSVNDPAVNVIGYVGYGPDGSDPATDATWVWTAATPNAGWVGVGDPDVNNDEYVATMSLPLPGSYDYAFRFTGDGGTTFTYCDGGAGSSNGYAAVDAGQMTTTPAGDADVLFFSEYYEGTSNNKAVEIYNPSAQSVNLAACSVLLYANGGAVPTTLPLSGLVLPGDAFVVCHGSFVQQALCDTTASLNYNGNDALALSCDGTTLDVIGQIGFNPGAEWAGGGTGTLDEDLRRNCNVTAGDPNGANAFDPSVEWTGLPILAANMQPENVDDLGVHCD
;
A
#
# COMPACT_ATOMS: atom_id res chain seq x y z
N MET A 1 13.52 -45.21 -11.79
CA MET A 1 14.02 -45.55 -10.44
C MET A 1 13.08 -44.88 -9.44
N THR A 2 12.96 -45.39 -8.21
CA THR A 2 11.78 -45.10 -7.36
C THR A 2 11.95 -43.92 -6.39
N ARG A 3 11.17 -42.85 -6.60
CA ARG A 3 10.61 -41.91 -5.59
C ARG A 3 9.25 -41.50 -6.19
N LEU A 4 8.05 -41.73 -5.64
CA LEU A 4 7.52 -41.72 -4.26
C LEU A 4 7.49 -40.31 -3.65
N VAL A 5 6.44 -39.57 -4.02
CA VAL A 5 5.84 -38.46 -3.25
C VAL A 5 4.44 -38.92 -2.81
N SER A 6 4.01 -38.55 -1.60
CA SER A 6 2.68 -38.88 -1.08
C SER A 6 2.09 -37.66 -0.36
N ILE A 7 0.86 -37.34 -0.73
CA ILE A 7 0.05 -36.18 -0.34
C ILE A 7 -0.38 -36.23 1.15
N ARG A 8 -0.55 -35.05 1.78
CA ARG A 8 -1.66 -34.60 2.70
C ARG A 8 -1.19 -33.71 3.87
N LEU A 9 -1.94 -32.71 4.38
CA LEU A 9 -3.03 -31.83 3.87
C LEU A 9 -3.48 -30.86 5.01
N HIS A 10 -3.98 -29.65 4.68
CA HIS A 10 -4.94 -28.78 5.44
C HIS A 10 -4.48 -28.00 6.70
N TRP A 11 -4.56 -26.66 6.75
CA TRP A 11 -5.69 -25.68 6.74
C TRP A 11 -6.19 -25.22 8.15
N LEU A 12 -6.69 -23.98 8.21
CA LEU A 12 -6.96 -23.16 9.40
C LEU A 12 -8.28 -23.44 10.18
N ALA A 13 -8.28 -22.92 11.43
CA ALA A 13 -9.40 -22.33 12.20
C ALA A 13 -10.60 -23.17 12.73
N LEU A 14 -10.87 -23.05 14.04
CA LEU A 14 -12.14 -22.50 14.56
C LEU A 14 -12.05 -22.03 16.04
N LEU A 15 -13.00 -21.19 16.45
CA LEU A 15 -13.02 -20.39 17.68
C LEU A 15 -13.43 -21.12 19.00
N ALA A 16 -12.86 -20.59 20.10
CA ALA A 16 -13.51 -20.23 21.37
C ALA A 16 -13.76 -21.22 22.55
N LEU A 17 -13.39 -20.67 23.73
CA LEU A 17 -13.87 -20.85 25.12
C LEU A 17 -13.31 -21.93 26.07
N SER A 18 -12.76 -21.40 27.18
CA SER A 18 -12.86 -21.84 28.59
C SER A 18 -11.71 -22.64 29.26
N THR A 19 -10.92 -21.88 30.05
CA THR A 19 -10.45 -22.13 31.43
C THR A 19 -9.68 -23.42 31.82
N ALA A 20 -8.43 -23.17 32.25
CA ALA A 20 -7.87 -23.47 33.59
C ALA A 20 -6.69 -24.48 33.71
N CYS A 21 -5.63 -23.98 34.38
CA CYS A 21 -4.61 -24.64 35.20
C CYS A 21 -3.78 -25.82 34.65
N GLY A 22 -2.45 -25.70 34.80
CA GLY A 22 -1.54 -26.85 34.77
C GLY A 22 -0.06 -26.47 34.63
N ASP A 23 0.57 -26.00 35.70
CA ASP A 23 2.04 -25.96 35.82
C ASP A 23 2.63 -27.38 35.69
N ASP A 24 3.85 -27.49 35.15
CA ASP A 24 5.02 -28.10 35.84
C ASP A 24 6.16 -28.49 34.88
N ASP A 25 7.19 -27.64 34.90
CA ASP A 25 8.54 -28.00 35.34
C ASP A 25 9.50 -28.93 34.55
N ALA A 26 10.73 -28.42 34.45
CA ALA A 26 11.99 -29.10 34.72
C ALA A 26 12.64 -30.12 33.75
N SER A 27 13.60 -29.57 32.98
CA SER A 27 15.05 -29.77 33.23
C SER A 27 15.88 -30.91 32.57
N ALA A 28 17.06 -30.46 32.12
CA ALA A 28 18.39 -31.04 32.37
C ALA A 28 18.81 -32.42 31.79
N SER A 29 19.63 -32.34 30.74
CA SER A 29 20.94 -33.01 30.59
C SER A 29 21.05 -34.55 30.57
N SER A 30 21.84 -35.10 29.63
CA SER A 30 23.21 -35.58 29.92
C SER A 30 23.85 -36.51 28.85
N ASN A 31 24.99 -36.06 28.33
CA ASN A 31 26.29 -36.77 28.33
C ASN A 31 26.57 -38.04 27.46
N SER A 32 27.58 -37.87 26.59
CA SER A 32 28.77 -38.73 26.33
C SER A 32 28.72 -40.05 25.53
N GLY A 33 29.66 -40.11 24.56
CA GLY A 33 30.63 -41.22 24.41
C GLY A 33 30.40 -42.23 23.27
N THR A 34 31.43 -42.81 22.62
CA THR A 34 32.90 -42.63 22.65
C THR A 34 33.57 -43.18 21.37
N ASP A 35 34.89 -42.96 21.26
CA ASP A 35 35.93 -43.72 20.54
C ASP A 35 36.17 -43.50 19.02
N SER A 36 37.42 -43.55 18.49
CA SER A 36 38.77 -43.31 19.06
C SER A 36 39.87 -43.35 17.97
N GLU A 37 40.89 -42.48 18.09
CA GLU A 37 42.32 -42.66 17.66
C GLU A 37 42.68 -42.91 16.16
N SER A 38 43.87 -42.58 15.61
CA SER A 38 45.04 -41.74 16.01
C SER A 38 46.10 -41.69 14.86
N GLU A 39 47.15 -40.87 15.01
CA GLU A 39 48.47 -40.96 14.31
C GLU A 39 48.59 -40.66 12.78
N THR A 40 49.66 -40.03 12.23
CA THR A 40 50.57 -38.93 12.64
C THR A 40 51.51 -38.52 11.47
N ASP A 41 52.16 -37.36 11.63
CA ASP A 41 53.52 -37.00 11.15
C ASP A 41 53.82 -36.56 9.70
N ALA A 42 54.89 -35.77 9.61
CA ALA A 42 55.16 -34.78 8.56
C ALA A 42 56.63 -34.80 8.07
N SER A 43 56.94 -33.84 7.17
CA SER A 43 58.22 -33.13 7.08
C SER A 43 59.27 -33.52 6.01
N SER A 44 59.30 -32.67 4.96
CA SER A 44 60.48 -31.91 4.48
C SER A 44 61.47 -32.44 3.41
N SER A 45 61.87 -31.45 2.59
CA SER A 45 63.23 -31.14 2.10
C SER A 45 63.68 -31.62 0.70
N GLY A 46 64.21 -30.69 -0.11
CA GLY A 46 65.07 -31.01 -1.26
C GLY A 46 64.96 -30.15 -2.53
N GLU A 47 65.42 -28.89 -2.51
CA GLU A 47 65.90 -28.17 -3.72
C GLU A 47 67.40 -28.53 -3.97
N PRO A 48 68.06 -28.25 -5.14
CA PRO A 48 67.83 -27.06 -5.99
C PRO A 48 68.08 -27.15 -7.53
N THR A 49 67.90 -26.00 -8.20
CA THR A 49 68.63 -25.43 -9.38
C THR A 49 68.16 -25.59 -10.85
N THR A 50 67.60 -24.47 -11.35
CA THR A 50 67.95 -23.69 -12.59
C THR A 50 67.27 -23.91 -13.97
N ILE A 51 66.53 -22.85 -14.38
CA ILE A 51 66.51 -22.17 -15.71
C ILE A 51 65.82 -22.94 -16.87
N THR A 52 64.82 -22.42 -17.63
CA THR A 52 64.51 -21.03 -18.08
C THR A 52 63.00 -20.79 -18.34
N THR A 53 62.56 -19.52 -18.23
CA THR A 53 61.43 -18.82 -18.92
C THR A 53 59.97 -19.27 -18.81
N ALA A 54 59.14 -18.35 -18.26
CA ALA A 54 57.71 -18.04 -18.51
C ALA A 54 56.73 -19.24 -18.67
N ASP A 55 55.89 -19.62 -17.70
CA ASP A 55 54.89 -18.86 -16.90
C ASP A 55 53.59 -18.53 -17.67
N SER A 56 52.49 -19.20 -17.28
CA SER A 56 51.22 -18.51 -17.02
C SER A 56 49.96 -18.96 -17.77
N SER A 57 49.46 -20.21 -17.59
CA SER A 57 48.00 -20.47 -17.38
C SER A 57 47.59 -21.97 -17.36
N GLY A 58 47.16 -22.40 -16.18
CA GLY A 58 46.06 -23.33 -15.91
C GLY A 58 45.50 -22.92 -14.55
N GLY A 59 44.25 -23.13 -14.16
CA GLY A 59 43.18 -23.96 -14.69
C GLY A 59 42.32 -24.44 -13.50
N ALA A 60 41.09 -24.90 -13.76
CA ALA A 60 40.00 -25.13 -12.79
C ALA A 60 39.36 -23.82 -12.27
N SER A 61 38.04 -23.57 -12.41
CA SER A 61 36.86 -24.42 -12.16
C SER A 61 36.54 -24.54 -10.67
N SER A 62 35.76 -23.58 -10.18
CA SER A 62 34.88 -23.76 -9.02
C SER A 62 33.44 -23.71 -9.50
N ASP A 63 32.71 -24.74 -9.11
CA ASP A 63 31.25 -24.86 -9.21
C ASP A 63 30.58 -23.71 -8.44
N SER A 64 29.63 -23.04 -9.06
CA SER A 64 28.66 -22.18 -8.37
C SER A 64 27.29 -22.44 -9.01
N THR A 65 26.49 -23.25 -8.33
CA THR A 65 25.03 -23.20 -8.45
C THR A 65 24.61 -21.80 -8.03
N GLY A 66 24.52 -20.90 -9.01
CA GLY A 66 24.13 -19.53 -8.78
C GLY A 66 22.63 -19.49 -8.50
N SER A 67 22.29 -19.26 -7.23
CA SER A 67 21.12 -18.47 -6.86
C SER A 67 21.03 -17.28 -7.82
N GLN A 68 19.95 -17.21 -8.58
CA GLN A 68 19.77 -16.24 -9.65
C GLN A 68 18.70 -15.23 -9.27
N CYS A 69 19.11 -14.21 -8.52
CA CYS A 69 18.25 -13.10 -8.18
C CYS A 69 17.51 -12.51 -9.40
N GLY A 70 16.19 -12.40 -9.31
CA GLY A 70 15.30 -11.92 -10.35
C GLY A 70 14.70 -13.03 -11.24
N ASN A 71 14.80 -14.30 -10.85
CA ASN A 71 14.21 -15.42 -11.60
C ASN A 71 12.71 -15.70 -11.27
N GLY A 72 12.16 -15.04 -10.25
CA GLY A 72 10.79 -15.18 -9.76
C GLY A 72 10.57 -16.28 -8.71
N VAL A 73 11.64 -16.94 -8.22
CA VAL A 73 11.58 -18.03 -7.24
C VAL A 73 12.76 -17.94 -6.26
N ILE A 74 12.49 -17.95 -4.96
CA ILE A 74 13.53 -17.88 -3.91
C ILE A 74 14.35 -19.19 -3.87
N ASP A 75 15.62 -19.11 -4.25
CA ASP A 75 16.59 -20.21 -4.22
C ASP A 75 17.33 -20.35 -2.86
N ASP A 76 18.08 -21.45 -2.68
CA ASP A 76 18.77 -21.83 -1.43
C ASP A 76 19.97 -20.91 -1.13
N GLY A 77 19.68 -19.71 -0.62
CA GLY A 77 20.63 -18.64 -0.32
C GLY A 77 20.03 -17.24 -0.35
N GLU A 78 18.83 -17.09 -0.91
CA GLU A 78 18.11 -15.82 -1.08
C GLU A 78 17.10 -15.58 0.06
N ALA A 79 16.74 -14.31 0.26
CA ALA A 79 15.70 -13.85 1.16
C ALA A 79 14.37 -13.54 0.44
N CYS A 80 14.46 -13.20 -0.85
CA CYS A 80 13.38 -12.84 -1.77
C CYS A 80 13.87 -13.00 -3.21
N ASP A 81 12.97 -12.99 -4.19
CA ASP A 81 13.34 -12.88 -5.60
C ASP A 81 12.32 -12.02 -6.36
N GLY A 82 12.76 -10.87 -6.88
CA GLY A 82 11.93 -9.97 -7.68
C GLY A 82 10.72 -9.44 -6.88
N SER A 83 9.54 -10.00 -7.14
CA SER A 83 8.29 -9.74 -6.39
C SER A 83 7.85 -10.91 -5.49
N ASP A 84 8.55 -12.05 -5.50
CA ASP A 84 8.36 -13.11 -4.50
C ASP A 84 9.15 -12.75 -3.23
N PHE A 85 8.43 -12.27 -2.22
CA PHE A 85 9.01 -11.92 -0.93
C PHE A 85 8.98 -13.08 0.07
N GLY A 86 8.59 -14.30 -0.33
CA GLY A 86 8.52 -15.46 0.54
C GLY A 86 7.45 -15.34 1.64
N GLY A 87 6.44 -14.50 1.39
CA GLY A 87 5.43 -14.10 2.38
C GLY A 87 5.83 -12.94 3.29
N ASN A 88 6.99 -12.31 3.07
CA ASN A 88 7.33 -11.05 3.73
C ASN A 88 6.58 -9.87 3.10
N THR A 89 6.29 -8.87 3.92
CA THR A 89 5.57 -7.63 3.56
C THR A 89 6.23 -6.46 4.27
N CYS A 90 5.85 -5.22 3.97
CA CYS A 90 6.36 -4.07 4.73
C CYS A 90 6.05 -4.24 6.24
N GLU A 91 4.86 -4.75 6.55
CA GLU A 91 4.36 -5.13 7.87
C GLU A 91 5.18 -6.24 8.54
N SER A 92 5.79 -7.14 7.77
CA SER A 92 6.70 -8.17 8.31
C SER A 92 8.16 -7.70 8.42
N GLN A 93 8.49 -6.51 7.92
CA GLN A 93 9.83 -5.90 7.97
C GLN A 93 9.93 -4.69 8.91
N GLY A 94 8.84 -4.29 9.59
CA GLY A 94 8.81 -3.19 10.58
C GLY A 94 7.94 -1.97 10.21
N PHE A 95 7.33 -1.97 9.02
CA PHE A 95 6.65 -0.81 8.43
C PHE A 95 5.12 -1.00 8.46
N LEU A 96 4.31 0.02 8.18
CA LEU A 96 2.83 -0.10 8.26
C LEU A 96 2.17 -0.65 7.00
N GLY A 97 2.90 -0.63 5.89
CA GLY A 97 2.41 -0.98 4.56
C GLY A 97 3.30 -0.37 3.48
N GLY A 98 2.77 -0.27 2.26
CA GLY A 98 3.52 0.16 1.09
C GLY A 98 4.06 -1.02 0.26
N ALA A 99 4.95 -0.71 -0.67
CA ALA A 99 5.53 -1.69 -1.59
C ALA A 99 6.90 -2.15 -1.10
N LEU A 100 6.95 -3.33 -0.47
CA LEU A 100 8.22 -4.00 -0.21
C LEU A 100 8.86 -4.36 -1.55
N MET A 101 10.18 -4.21 -1.66
CA MET A 101 10.93 -4.59 -2.85
C MET A 101 12.04 -5.56 -2.48
N CYS A 102 12.40 -6.46 -3.38
CA CYS A 102 13.56 -7.32 -3.16
C CYS A 102 14.86 -6.57 -3.49
N SER A 103 15.92 -6.75 -2.68
CA SER A 103 17.25 -6.22 -3.01
C SER A 103 17.73 -6.76 -4.36
N PRO A 104 18.47 -5.98 -5.18
CA PRO A 104 19.01 -6.47 -6.46
C PRO A 104 20.05 -7.60 -6.35
N ASP A 105 20.48 -7.95 -5.12
CA ASP A 105 21.29 -9.14 -4.83
C ASP A 105 20.49 -10.30 -4.22
N CYS A 106 19.19 -10.10 -3.95
CA CYS A 106 18.27 -11.03 -3.32
C CYS A 106 18.67 -11.55 -1.93
N LEU A 107 19.62 -10.89 -1.27
CA LEU A 107 20.08 -11.26 0.08
C LEU A 107 19.32 -10.52 1.21
N GLY A 108 18.36 -9.66 0.85
CA GLY A 108 17.53 -8.89 1.78
C GLY A 108 16.46 -8.08 1.06
N PHE A 109 15.68 -7.31 1.83
CA PHE A 109 14.58 -6.49 1.31
C PHE A 109 14.98 -5.01 1.27
N MET A 110 14.50 -4.28 0.26
CA MET A 110 14.53 -2.82 0.20
C MET A 110 13.21 -2.27 0.73
N THR A 111 13.30 -1.35 1.66
CA THR A 111 12.15 -0.75 2.37
C THR A 111 11.85 0.67 1.92
N ASP A 112 12.56 1.19 0.91
CA ASP A 112 12.36 2.55 0.38
C ASP A 112 10.96 2.77 -0.25
N GLY A 113 10.28 1.69 -0.64
CA GLY A 113 8.88 1.70 -1.09
C GLY A 113 7.86 1.40 0.02
N CYS A 114 8.31 1.05 1.23
CA CYS A 114 7.46 0.90 2.39
C CYS A 114 7.13 2.28 2.97
N GLN A 115 5.92 2.42 3.49
CA GLN A 115 5.53 3.59 4.27
C GLN A 115 6.15 3.47 5.66
N GLY A 116 7.16 4.30 5.91
CA GLY A 116 7.69 4.53 7.26
C GLY A 116 6.63 5.17 8.14
N ALA A 117 6.75 4.95 9.45
CA ALA A 117 5.89 5.56 10.46
C ALA A 117 5.94 7.10 10.36
N ILE A 118 4.79 7.74 10.54
CA ILE A 118 4.65 9.19 10.38
C ILE A 118 4.64 9.84 11.74
N CYS A 119 5.84 10.01 12.30
CA CYS A 119 6.05 10.66 13.59
C CYS A 119 5.26 11.97 13.75
N GLY A 120 4.29 11.96 14.67
CA GLY A 120 3.31 13.00 14.93
C GLY A 120 1.92 12.73 14.33
N ASN A 121 1.54 11.49 14.01
CA ASN A 121 0.22 11.12 13.48
C ASN A 121 -0.82 10.75 14.57
N GLY A 122 -0.39 10.58 15.82
CA GLY A 122 -1.22 10.28 16.99
C GLY A 122 -1.40 8.79 17.31
N THR A 123 -0.61 7.89 16.72
CA THR A 123 -0.61 6.45 17.05
C THR A 123 0.81 5.89 17.02
N ILE A 124 1.21 5.08 18.01
CA ILE A 124 2.53 4.42 18.01
C ILE A 124 2.56 3.25 17.03
N GLU A 125 3.49 3.31 16.10
CA GLU A 125 3.64 2.33 15.02
C GLU A 125 4.89 1.45 15.22
N LEU A 126 5.09 0.42 14.38
CA LEU A 126 5.98 -0.73 14.66
C LEU A 126 7.44 -0.40 15.04
N ASP A 127 8.02 0.64 14.43
CA ASP A 127 9.41 1.09 14.65
C ASP A 127 9.51 2.38 15.51
N GLU A 128 8.39 2.86 16.05
CA GLU A 128 8.35 4.05 16.90
C GLU A 128 8.46 3.69 18.38
N LEU A 129 9.20 4.51 19.14
CA LEU A 129 9.22 4.42 20.60
C LEU A 129 8.02 5.14 21.22
N CYS A 130 7.47 6.12 20.49
CA CYS A 130 6.37 7.00 20.85
C CYS A 130 5.90 7.75 19.58
N ASP A 131 4.71 8.35 19.59
CA ASP A 131 4.24 9.29 18.57
C ASP A 131 3.55 10.49 19.25
N GLY A 132 4.07 11.70 19.05
CA GLY A 132 3.46 12.93 19.56
C GLY A 132 3.28 12.94 21.07
N ASP A 133 2.02 12.85 21.52
CA ASP A 133 1.62 12.73 22.94
C ASP A 133 1.40 11.26 23.39
N ASP A 134 1.35 10.30 22.47
CA ASP A 134 1.29 8.86 22.79
C ASP A 134 2.71 8.34 23.04
N VAL A 135 3.04 8.07 24.30
CA VAL A 135 4.33 7.53 24.73
C VAL A 135 4.26 6.05 25.15
N GLY A 136 3.12 5.39 24.93
CA GLY A 136 2.96 3.95 25.16
C GLY A 136 3.14 3.57 26.64
N ASP A 137 4.00 2.59 26.91
CA ASP A 137 4.41 2.20 28.27
C ASP A 137 5.53 3.11 28.85
N GLY A 138 5.96 4.14 28.11
CA GLY A 138 7.00 5.08 28.51
C GLY A 138 6.59 5.96 29.70
N THR A 139 7.45 6.03 30.72
CA THR A 139 7.26 6.91 31.87
C THR A 139 8.57 7.62 32.23
N CYS A 140 8.50 8.81 32.82
CA CYS A 140 9.68 9.54 33.26
C CYS A 140 10.53 8.72 34.25
N GLU A 141 9.88 7.92 35.10
CA GLU A 141 10.50 7.01 36.07
C GLU A 141 11.29 5.89 35.41
N ALA A 142 10.84 5.37 34.25
CA ALA A 142 11.57 4.40 33.45
C ALA A 142 12.87 4.99 32.87
N GLU A 143 12.84 6.25 32.45
CA GLU A 143 13.99 7.01 31.96
C GLU A 143 14.91 7.56 33.08
N GLY A 144 14.62 7.24 34.35
CA GLY A 144 15.46 7.54 35.50
C GLY A 144 15.20 8.88 36.17
N PHE A 145 14.06 9.51 35.87
CA PHE A 145 13.51 10.67 36.57
C PHE A 145 12.60 10.18 37.73
N VAL A 146 11.92 11.10 38.42
CA VAL A 146 11.05 10.76 39.58
C VAL A 146 9.56 11.09 39.38
N GLY A 147 9.22 11.74 38.28
CA GLY A 147 7.84 12.07 37.90
C GLY A 147 7.81 12.96 36.66
N GLY A 148 6.68 13.62 36.40
CA GLY A 148 6.49 14.55 35.29
C GLY A 148 5.82 13.92 34.04
N THR A 149 5.78 14.68 32.95
CA THR A 149 5.14 14.26 31.69
C THR A 149 6.21 13.93 30.65
N LEU A 150 6.25 12.68 30.22
CA LEU A 150 7.11 12.24 29.12
C LEU A 150 6.47 12.64 27.79
N GLY A 151 7.23 13.27 26.89
CA GLY A 151 6.77 13.55 25.52
C GLY A 151 7.53 12.69 24.51
N CYS A 152 7.11 12.72 23.24
CA CYS A 152 7.90 12.13 22.17
C CYS A 152 8.87 13.14 21.53
N ASN A 153 10.04 12.68 21.07
CA ASN A 153 10.93 13.51 20.27
C ASN A 153 10.41 13.64 18.82
N ALA A 154 10.90 14.65 18.08
CA ALA A 154 10.46 14.93 16.70
C ALA A 154 10.93 13.92 15.63
N THR A 155 11.53 12.79 16.04
CA THR A 155 11.99 11.69 15.18
C THR A 155 11.44 10.33 15.62
N CYS A 156 10.62 10.28 16.67
CA CYS A 156 9.97 9.12 17.26
C CYS A 156 10.90 7.94 17.64
N ASP A 157 12.20 8.19 17.67
CA ASP A 157 13.28 7.25 18.03
C ASP A 157 13.76 7.40 19.49
N GLY A 158 13.09 8.26 20.27
CA GLY A 158 13.45 8.58 21.64
C GLY A 158 12.41 9.47 22.33
N TYR A 159 12.33 9.39 23.65
CA TYR A 159 11.46 10.27 24.43
C TYR A 159 12.06 11.68 24.61
N ASP A 160 11.21 12.70 24.62
CA ASP A 160 11.55 14.04 25.12
C ASP A 160 11.32 14.09 26.63
N THR A 161 12.42 14.12 27.38
CA THR A 161 12.42 14.19 28.85
C THR A 161 12.42 15.64 29.37
N ALA A 162 12.18 16.65 28.53
CA ALA A 162 12.24 18.06 28.93
C ALA A 162 11.20 18.46 29.99
N ASN A 163 10.11 17.70 30.11
CA ASN A 163 9.05 17.90 31.11
C ASN A 163 9.04 16.80 32.20
N CYS A 164 10.12 16.02 32.34
CA CYS A 164 10.31 15.07 33.43
C CYS A 164 10.97 15.70 34.67
N SER A 165 10.42 15.44 35.85
CA SER A 165 10.84 16.03 37.13
C SER A 165 12.07 15.34 37.70
N SER A 166 13.03 16.14 38.19
CA SER A 166 14.40 15.71 38.48
C SER A 166 14.76 15.92 39.94
N CYS A 167 14.80 14.83 40.71
CA CYS A 167 15.09 14.87 42.15
C CYS A 167 16.34 15.68 42.52
N GLY A 168 16.14 16.78 43.25
CA GLY A 168 17.15 17.73 43.71
C GLY A 168 17.11 19.11 43.03
N ASP A 169 16.02 19.49 42.36
CA ASP A 169 15.84 20.79 41.71
C ASP A 169 15.30 21.90 42.64
N SER A 170 14.87 21.51 43.85
CA SER A 170 14.32 22.37 44.92
C SER A 170 12.85 22.81 44.76
N VAL A 171 12.06 22.10 43.95
CA VAL A 171 10.58 22.11 43.95
C VAL A 171 10.10 20.69 44.30
N VAL A 172 8.90 20.54 44.86
CA VAL A 172 8.26 19.20 44.99
C VAL A 172 7.23 19.09 43.89
N ASP A 173 7.54 18.27 42.88
CA ASP A 173 6.72 18.08 41.68
C ASP A 173 5.74 16.89 41.81
N ASP A 174 4.83 16.76 40.83
CA ASP A 174 3.84 15.69 40.79
C ASP A 174 4.53 14.33 40.52
N GLY A 175 4.63 13.51 41.57
CA GLY A 175 5.39 12.25 41.60
C GLY A 175 6.42 12.16 42.74
N GLU A 176 6.80 13.29 43.35
CA GLU A 176 7.78 13.34 44.45
C GLU A 176 7.10 13.41 45.82
N ASP A 177 7.58 12.62 46.80
CA ASP A 177 7.20 12.82 48.21
C ASP A 177 7.88 14.08 48.79
N CYS A 178 9.09 14.38 48.30
CA CYS A 178 9.95 15.46 48.76
C CYS A 178 11.07 15.77 47.77
N ASP A 179 11.67 16.96 47.82
CA ASP A 179 12.90 17.30 47.11
C ASP A 179 13.94 17.87 48.08
N GLY A 180 15.06 17.16 48.26
CA GLY A 180 16.26 17.67 48.92
C GLY A 180 16.07 18.08 50.38
N THR A 181 15.62 19.31 50.63
CA THR A 181 15.24 19.83 51.96
C THR A 181 13.78 20.30 52.08
N GLU A 182 13.04 20.31 50.98
CA GLU A 182 11.61 20.62 50.93
C GLU A 182 10.83 19.31 51.10
N LEU A 183 10.03 19.22 52.16
CA LEU A 183 9.36 17.98 52.59
C LEU A 183 7.84 18.01 52.39
N GLY A 184 7.29 18.97 51.65
CA GLY A 184 5.83 19.09 51.43
C GLY A 184 5.02 19.23 52.73
N ASP A 185 5.55 19.94 53.74
CA ASP A 185 5.05 20.01 55.13
C ASP A 185 5.01 18.68 55.91
N ALA A 186 5.52 17.57 55.36
CA ALA A 186 5.55 16.26 56.03
C ALA A 186 6.57 16.17 57.18
N THR A 187 6.24 15.34 58.16
CA THR A 187 7.05 15.04 59.35
C THR A 187 6.88 13.57 59.75
N CYS A 188 7.75 13.03 60.61
CA CYS A 188 7.55 11.68 61.18
C CYS A 188 6.14 11.51 61.79
N VAL A 189 5.58 12.58 62.38
CA VAL A 189 4.25 12.57 63.00
C VAL A 189 3.13 12.48 61.96
N SER A 190 3.25 13.13 60.80
CA SER A 190 2.25 13.00 59.73
C SER A 190 2.31 11.67 59.00
N LEU A 191 3.44 10.96 59.08
CA LEU A 191 3.61 9.59 58.55
C LEU A 191 3.28 8.48 59.58
N GLY A 192 2.73 8.83 60.75
CA GLY A 192 2.23 7.86 61.72
C GLY A 192 3.26 7.32 62.73
N TYR A 193 4.40 8.01 62.89
CA TYR A 193 5.37 7.76 63.96
C TYR A 193 5.18 8.77 65.11
N ASP A 194 5.55 8.41 66.35
CA ASP A 194 5.31 9.27 67.52
C ASP A 194 6.20 10.53 67.53
N GLU A 195 7.47 10.41 67.14
CA GLU A 195 8.41 11.52 67.02
C GLU A 195 9.59 11.18 66.07
N GLY A 196 10.45 12.15 65.76
CA GLY A 196 11.68 11.91 65.00
C GLY A 196 12.14 13.07 64.12
N THR A 197 13.10 12.79 63.23
CA THR A 197 13.52 13.70 62.14
C THR A 197 13.30 13.01 60.82
N LEU A 198 12.41 13.54 60.00
CA LEU A 198 12.21 13.10 58.62
C LEU A 198 13.26 13.73 57.71
N ALA A 199 13.73 13.00 56.70
CA ALA A 199 14.64 13.51 55.68
C ALA A 199 14.15 13.07 54.28
N CYS A 200 14.65 13.71 53.24
CA CYS A 200 14.41 13.27 51.87
C CYS A 200 15.54 12.37 51.38
N ALA A 201 15.20 11.21 50.80
CA ALA A 201 16.17 10.33 50.16
C ALA A 201 16.62 10.90 48.80
N THR A 202 17.73 10.40 48.24
CA THR A 202 18.18 10.75 46.88
C THR A 202 17.31 10.16 45.75
N THR A 203 16.15 9.60 46.10
CA THR A 203 15.12 9.07 45.21
C THR A 203 13.79 9.83 45.39
N CYS A 204 13.81 10.98 46.06
CA CYS A 204 12.65 11.84 46.34
C CYS A 204 11.48 11.15 47.06
N ALA A 205 11.83 10.10 47.82
CA ALA A 205 10.96 9.42 48.78
C ALA A 205 11.36 9.78 50.22
N TYR A 206 10.43 9.71 51.17
CA TYR A 206 10.71 9.98 52.58
C TYR A 206 11.66 8.95 53.21
N ASP A 207 12.75 9.42 53.85
CA ASP A 207 13.63 8.61 54.71
C ASP A 207 13.11 8.60 56.15
N GLU A 208 12.29 7.59 56.45
CA GLU A 208 11.70 7.34 57.77
C GLU A 208 12.70 6.81 58.81
N SER A 209 13.97 6.56 58.46
CA SER A 209 14.94 5.93 59.38
C SER A 209 15.30 6.79 60.60
N GLY A 210 14.94 8.08 60.58
CA GLY A 210 15.02 9.00 61.71
C GLY A 210 13.76 9.08 62.58
N CYS A 211 12.72 8.29 62.30
CA CYS A 211 11.45 8.27 63.03
C CYS A 211 11.41 7.19 64.14
N ILE A 212 10.56 7.42 65.16
CA ILE A 212 10.48 6.63 66.41
C ILE A 212 9.02 6.25 66.68
N ALA A 213 8.77 5.00 67.08
CA ALA A 213 7.45 4.52 67.51
C ALA A 213 7.53 3.78 68.86
N TYR A 214 6.54 3.99 69.73
CA TYR A 214 6.36 3.28 71.00
C TYR A 214 5.56 1.97 70.83
N SER A 215 5.37 1.17 71.89
CA SER A 215 4.79 -0.18 71.79
C SER A 215 3.73 -0.45 72.87
N CYS A 216 2.53 -0.79 72.41
CA CYS A 216 1.33 -1.07 73.22
C CYS A 216 1.43 -2.36 74.05
N GLY A 217 0.86 -2.37 75.26
CA GLY A 217 0.67 -3.56 76.08
C GLY A 217 1.79 -3.84 77.11
N ASP A 218 2.45 -2.80 77.61
CA ASP A 218 3.48 -2.92 78.65
C ASP A 218 2.91 -2.88 80.09
N GLY A 219 1.66 -2.45 80.23
CA GLY A 219 0.85 -2.49 81.45
C GLY A 219 0.71 -1.15 82.18
N ASP A 220 1.24 -0.04 81.66
CA ASP A 220 1.09 1.32 82.20
C ASP A 220 0.74 2.29 81.05
N ILE A 221 -0.43 2.95 81.05
CA ILE A 221 -0.74 3.98 80.03
C ILE A 221 0.27 5.14 80.12
N ASN A 222 1.15 5.27 79.11
CA ASN A 222 2.34 6.12 79.10
C ASN A 222 2.62 6.78 77.73
N GLY A 223 3.13 8.02 77.76
CA GLY A 223 3.22 8.89 76.57
C GLY A 223 2.04 9.88 76.48
N GLU A 224 2.03 10.74 75.45
CA GLU A 224 0.91 11.67 75.19
C GLU A 224 -0.10 11.11 74.17
N THR A 225 0.22 10.01 73.49
CA THR A 225 -0.59 9.35 72.44
C THR A 225 -1.26 8.03 72.86
N GLU A 226 -0.98 7.48 74.04
CA GLU A 226 -1.57 6.22 74.50
C GLU A 226 -2.91 6.46 75.24
N GLU A 227 -4.02 5.92 74.73
CA GLU A 227 -5.36 6.15 75.29
C GLU A 227 -5.82 5.03 76.24
N CYS A 228 -5.32 3.81 76.04
CA CYS A 228 -5.59 2.62 76.84
C CYS A 228 -4.43 1.63 76.74
N ASP A 229 -4.20 0.78 77.75
CA ASP A 229 -3.28 -0.37 77.64
C ASP A 229 -4.05 -1.66 77.90
N GLY A 230 -4.25 -2.47 76.85
CA GLY A 230 -4.84 -3.81 76.90
C GLY A 230 -6.22 -3.87 77.55
N ALA A 231 -6.27 -4.00 78.88
CA ALA A 231 -7.50 -4.05 79.67
C ALA A 231 -7.75 -2.80 80.54
N ASP A 232 -6.82 -1.84 80.61
CA ASP A 232 -7.03 -0.55 81.27
C ASP A 232 -7.47 0.50 80.24
N LEU A 233 -8.78 0.73 80.18
CA LEU A 233 -9.44 1.61 79.21
C LEU A 233 -9.51 3.08 79.67
N GLY A 234 -8.69 3.52 80.64
CA GLY A 234 -8.69 4.91 81.14
C GLY A 234 -10.00 5.40 81.80
N LYS A 235 -11.01 4.51 81.94
CA LYS A 235 -12.44 4.73 82.30
C LYS A 235 -13.38 5.14 81.15
N ALA A 236 -13.00 4.94 79.89
CA ALA A 236 -13.88 5.12 78.74
C ALA A 236 -15.13 4.21 78.79
N ASN A 237 -16.21 4.65 78.12
CA ASN A 237 -17.43 3.88 77.83
C ASN A 237 -18.24 4.64 76.74
N CYS A 238 -19.05 3.93 75.96
CA CYS A 238 -19.78 4.48 74.79
C CYS A 238 -20.53 5.79 75.10
N VAL A 239 -21.37 5.77 76.15
CA VAL A 239 -22.18 6.93 76.60
C VAL A 239 -21.31 8.11 77.03
N GLY A 240 -20.09 7.86 77.55
CA GLY A 240 -19.13 8.89 77.93
C GLY A 240 -18.40 9.53 76.74
N ALA A 241 -18.33 8.84 75.60
CA ALA A 241 -17.70 9.30 74.36
C ALA A 241 -18.70 9.93 73.37
N GLY A 242 -20.01 9.76 73.58
CA GLY A 242 -21.07 10.39 72.78
C GLY A 242 -21.90 9.41 71.93
N PHE A 243 -21.59 8.12 72.01
CA PHE A 243 -22.31 7.04 71.33
C PHE A 243 -23.49 6.50 72.17
N GLY A 244 -24.23 5.54 71.62
CA GLY A 244 -25.32 4.82 72.27
C GLY A 244 -24.89 3.88 73.41
N ASP A 245 -25.72 2.86 73.67
CA ASP A 245 -25.38 1.78 74.61
C ASP A 245 -24.38 0.80 73.94
N GLY A 246 -23.50 0.15 74.71
CA GLY A 246 -22.44 -0.70 74.12
C GLY A 246 -21.25 -1.01 75.06
N GLU A 247 -20.21 -1.65 74.52
CA GLU A 247 -18.95 -1.98 75.21
C GLU A 247 -17.75 -1.39 74.44
N VAL A 248 -16.73 -0.90 75.17
CA VAL A 248 -15.51 -0.28 74.59
C VAL A 248 -14.33 -1.23 74.81
N THR A 249 -13.48 -1.39 73.80
CA THR A 249 -12.26 -2.22 73.86
C THR A 249 -10.99 -1.38 73.67
N CYS A 250 -9.81 -2.00 73.83
CA CYS A 250 -8.53 -1.40 73.48
C CYS A 250 -7.95 -2.13 72.28
N THR A 251 -7.47 -1.39 71.28
CA THR A 251 -6.80 -1.98 70.11
C THR A 251 -5.37 -2.41 70.44
N ASP A 252 -4.78 -3.27 69.62
CA ASP A 252 -3.34 -3.63 69.68
C ASP A 252 -2.39 -2.43 69.39
N ARG A 253 -2.94 -1.24 69.13
CA ARG A 253 -2.22 0.04 69.00
C ARG A 253 -2.53 1.03 70.15
N CYS A 254 -3.18 0.55 71.21
CA CYS A 254 -3.47 1.30 72.42
C CYS A 254 -4.34 2.57 72.24
N LEU A 255 -5.19 2.52 71.21
CA LEU A 255 -6.31 3.44 70.98
C LEU A 255 -7.62 2.79 71.46
N LEU A 256 -8.54 3.62 71.95
CA LEU A 256 -9.87 3.19 72.38
C LEU A 256 -10.73 2.78 71.17
N ASP A 257 -11.31 1.60 71.25
CA ASP A 257 -12.14 1.01 70.20
C ASP A 257 -13.62 1.10 70.58
N PHE A 258 -14.39 1.80 69.75
CA PHE A 258 -15.81 2.04 69.93
C PHE A 258 -16.70 1.23 68.97
N THR A 259 -16.15 0.27 68.21
CA THR A 259 -16.86 -0.56 67.19
C THR A 259 -17.86 -1.60 67.76
N ALA A 260 -18.34 -1.36 68.98
CA ALA A 260 -19.43 -2.08 69.62
C ALA A 260 -20.35 -1.12 70.39
N CYS A 261 -20.49 0.11 69.87
CA CYS A 261 -21.29 1.20 70.42
C CYS A 261 -22.21 1.76 69.31
N CYS A 262 -23.55 1.58 69.42
CA CYS A 262 -24.52 2.12 68.44
C CYS A 262 -24.22 3.59 68.05
N GLY A 263 -24.04 3.81 66.75
CA GLY A 263 -23.54 5.03 66.13
C GLY A 263 -22.07 4.99 65.69
N ASP A 264 -21.45 3.82 65.53
CA ASP A 264 -20.02 3.68 65.14
C ASP A 264 -19.77 3.66 63.62
N GLY A 265 -20.84 3.57 62.81
CA GLY A 265 -20.78 3.56 61.36
C GLY A 265 -20.74 2.18 60.71
N THR A 266 -20.87 1.08 61.47
CA THR A 266 -20.94 -0.29 60.94
C THR A 266 -22.07 -1.10 61.57
N GLN A 267 -22.86 -1.82 60.76
CA GLN A 267 -23.97 -2.61 61.30
C GLN A 267 -23.47 -3.86 62.05
N GLY A 268 -23.47 -3.80 63.38
CA GLY A 268 -22.96 -4.84 64.27
C GLY A 268 -24.00 -5.52 65.17
N GLY A 269 -23.69 -6.73 65.63
CA GLY A 269 -24.34 -7.34 66.79
C GLY A 269 -25.85 -7.59 66.70
N ALA A 270 -26.66 -6.73 67.35
CA ALA A 270 -28.11 -6.87 67.51
C ALA A 270 -28.92 -5.74 66.84
N GLU A 271 -28.25 -4.92 66.03
CA GLU A 271 -28.79 -3.67 65.49
C GLU A 271 -29.41 -3.86 64.10
N VAL A 272 -30.43 -3.07 63.81
CA VAL A 272 -31.18 -3.12 62.54
C VAL A 272 -30.56 -2.19 61.49
N CYS A 273 -29.80 -1.18 61.94
CA CYS A 273 -28.97 -0.27 61.16
C CYS A 273 -28.01 0.45 62.12
N ASP A 274 -26.92 1.01 61.62
CA ASP A 274 -26.05 1.95 62.33
C ASP A 274 -25.80 3.17 61.46
N GLY A 275 -26.25 4.36 61.89
CA GLY A 275 -26.03 5.62 61.16
C GLY A 275 -26.57 5.59 59.72
N SER A 276 -25.68 5.36 58.75
CA SER A 276 -25.96 5.22 57.31
C SER A 276 -25.72 3.81 56.76
N ASP A 277 -25.32 2.84 57.59
CA ASP A 277 -25.24 1.43 57.23
C ASP A 277 -26.57 0.71 57.55
N PHE A 278 -27.18 0.16 56.51
CA PHE A 278 -28.47 -0.51 56.53
C PHE A 278 -28.37 -2.01 56.17
N GLY A 279 -27.17 -2.59 56.14
CA GLY A 279 -26.99 -4.01 55.83
C GLY A 279 -27.34 -4.38 54.39
N GLY A 280 -27.23 -3.42 53.47
CA GLY A 280 -27.63 -3.58 52.07
C GLY A 280 -29.14 -3.43 51.80
N LEU A 281 -29.94 -3.02 52.80
CA LEU A 281 -31.34 -2.62 52.57
C LEU A 281 -31.40 -1.27 51.85
N THR A 282 -32.30 -1.16 50.88
CA THR A 282 -32.57 0.06 50.11
C THR A 282 -34.01 0.55 50.33
N CYS A 283 -34.34 1.76 49.85
CA CYS A 283 -35.73 2.24 49.84
C CYS A 283 -36.69 1.30 49.10
N ALA A 284 -36.22 0.65 48.01
CA ALA A 284 -37.00 -0.34 47.26
C ALA A 284 -37.31 -1.62 48.05
N ASP A 285 -36.51 -1.96 49.08
CA ASP A 285 -36.78 -3.10 49.96
C ASP A 285 -37.82 -2.80 51.05
N GLN A 286 -38.06 -1.51 51.36
CA GLN A 286 -38.98 -1.09 52.43
C GLN A 286 -40.39 -0.74 51.93
N GLY A 287 -40.59 -0.62 50.61
CA GLY A 287 -41.87 -0.33 49.99
C GLY A 287 -41.74 -0.17 48.48
N ALA A 288 -42.84 0.10 47.78
CA ALA A 288 -42.79 0.47 46.37
C ALA A 288 -42.29 1.93 46.26
N PHE A 289 -40.98 2.09 46.32
CA PHE A 289 -40.20 3.31 46.19
C PHE A 289 -39.03 3.00 45.24
N ASP A 290 -38.74 3.88 44.30
CA ASP A 290 -37.75 3.61 43.25
C ASP A 290 -36.37 4.24 43.58
N GLY A 291 -36.31 5.12 44.58
CA GLY A 291 -35.08 5.80 45.00
C GLY A 291 -35.13 6.45 46.39
N GLY A 292 -34.19 7.35 46.64
CA GLY A 292 -34.06 8.12 47.89
C GLY A 292 -33.18 7.47 48.97
N THR A 293 -33.12 8.08 50.15
CA THR A 293 -32.25 7.67 51.26
C THR A 293 -33.02 7.13 52.46
N LEU A 294 -32.52 6.02 53.01
CA LEU A 294 -32.94 5.52 54.32
C LEU A 294 -32.27 6.34 55.44
N GLY A 295 -32.94 6.46 56.58
CA GLY A 295 -32.35 6.93 57.84
C GLY A 295 -32.39 5.83 58.90
N CYS A 296 -31.49 5.87 59.88
CA CYS A 296 -31.54 4.96 61.03
C CYS A 296 -32.19 5.65 62.24
N ALA A 297 -33.00 4.91 63.01
CA ALA A 297 -33.56 5.43 64.26
C ALA A 297 -32.47 5.63 65.32
N GLU A 298 -32.63 6.63 66.20
CA GLU A 298 -31.67 6.98 67.29
C GLU A 298 -31.35 5.83 68.27
N THR A 299 -32.11 4.73 68.22
CA THR A 299 -31.95 3.52 69.04
C THR A 299 -31.42 2.30 68.29
N CYS A 300 -30.97 2.46 67.03
CA CYS A 300 -30.46 1.40 66.15
C CYS A 300 -31.43 0.20 65.94
N ASP A 301 -32.72 0.35 66.27
CA ASP A 301 -33.73 -0.73 66.28
C ASP A 301 -34.82 -0.60 65.20
N GLY A 302 -34.70 0.35 64.28
CA GLY A 302 -35.63 0.55 63.17
C GLY A 302 -35.13 1.52 62.10
N ILE A 303 -35.71 1.42 60.91
CA ILE A 303 -35.36 2.21 59.72
C ILE A 303 -36.41 3.31 59.50
N ASP A 304 -35.95 4.53 59.27
CA ASP A 304 -36.73 5.68 58.81
C ASP A 304 -36.77 5.69 57.27
N ILE A 305 -37.99 5.71 56.73
CA ILE A 305 -38.26 5.69 55.27
C ILE A 305 -38.69 7.07 54.74
N SER A 306 -38.60 8.12 55.55
CA SER A 306 -39.07 9.46 55.17
C SER A 306 -38.22 10.19 54.12
N GLY A 307 -37.03 9.65 53.79
CA GLY A 307 -36.16 10.11 52.71
C GLY A 307 -36.29 9.33 51.38
N CYS A 308 -37.18 8.34 51.30
CA CYS A 308 -37.41 7.56 50.07
C CYS A 308 -38.29 8.31 49.06
N THR A 309 -37.99 8.17 47.76
CA THR A 309 -38.70 8.82 46.65
C THR A 309 -39.32 7.81 45.68
N LEU A 310 -40.12 8.28 44.71
CA LEU A 310 -40.97 7.46 43.85
C LEU A 310 -40.96 8.04 42.43
N CYS A 311 -40.57 7.22 41.44
CA CYS A 311 -40.48 7.67 40.06
C CYS A 311 -41.85 7.61 39.36
N GLY A 312 -42.26 8.69 38.72
CA GLY A 312 -43.53 8.85 38.01
C GLY A 312 -44.62 9.61 38.77
N ASP A 313 -44.25 10.61 39.59
CA ASP A 313 -45.19 11.52 40.28
C ASP A 313 -45.45 12.87 39.55
N ASP A 314 -44.85 13.05 38.36
CA ASP A 314 -44.84 14.25 37.51
C ASP A 314 -44.09 15.46 38.14
N SER A 315 -43.17 15.25 39.09
CA SER A 315 -42.39 16.31 39.75
C SER A 315 -41.00 15.84 40.18
N ALA A 316 -39.94 16.24 39.46
CA ALA A 316 -38.57 15.82 39.75
C ALA A 316 -38.10 16.25 41.16
N GLN A 317 -37.80 15.31 42.05
CA GLN A 317 -37.55 15.55 43.46
C GLN A 317 -36.34 14.76 44.00
N GLY A 318 -35.71 15.28 45.06
CA GLY A 318 -34.63 14.58 45.77
C GLY A 318 -33.40 14.33 44.89
N THR A 319 -33.18 13.07 44.51
CA THR A 319 -32.04 12.59 43.69
C THR A 319 -32.42 12.22 42.25
N GLU A 320 -33.68 12.43 41.84
CA GLU A 320 -34.15 12.17 40.48
C GLU A 320 -33.55 13.18 39.49
N ALA A 321 -33.09 12.72 38.33
CA ALA A 321 -32.61 13.62 37.27
C ALA A 321 -33.78 14.25 36.50
N CYS A 322 -34.88 13.51 36.38
CA CYS A 322 -36.15 13.93 35.82
C CYS A 322 -37.30 13.06 36.39
N ASP A 323 -38.55 13.49 36.22
CA ASP A 323 -39.74 12.64 36.44
C ASP A 323 -40.75 12.89 35.33
N GLY A 324 -41.05 11.87 34.52
CA GLY A 324 -42.11 11.91 33.51
C GLY A 324 -41.90 13.00 32.46
N ALA A 325 -42.62 14.12 32.61
CA ALA A 325 -42.51 15.30 31.75
C ALA A 325 -41.69 16.46 32.37
N ASP A 326 -41.30 16.35 33.64
CA ASP A 326 -40.45 17.32 34.34
C ASP A 326 -38.98 16.92 34.21
N LEU A 327 -38.27 17.53 33.25
CA LEU A 327 -36.84 17.29 33.01
C LEU A 327 -35.93 18.12 33.94
N ALA A 328 -36.46 18.66 35.05
CA ALA A 328 -35.76 19.53 35.99
C ALA A 328 -35.13 20.79 35.36
N GLY A 329 -35.59 21.19 34.17
CA GLY A 329 -35.06 22.30 33.39
C GLY A 329 -33.91 21.96 32.42
N ASN A 330 -33.60 20.67 32.25
CA ASN A 330 -32.58 20.19 31.32
C ASN A 330 -33.19 19.88 29.93
N ASP A 331 -32.37 20.04 28.90
CA ASP A 331 -32.54 19.57 27.53
C ASP A 331 -31.26 18.87 27.03
N CYS A 332 -31.27 18.36 25.80
CA CYS A 332 -30.14 17.63 25.20
C CYS A 332 -28.80 18.39 25.30
N THR A 333 -28.80 19.72 25.17
CA THR A 333 -27.56 20.54 25.20
C THR A 333 -26.99 20.74 26.61
N THR A 334 -27.77 20.39 27.64
CA THR A 334 -27.40 20.58 29.06
C THR A 334 -27.05 19.28 29.77
N VAL A 335 -27.38 18.13 29.20
CA VAL A 335 -27.05 16.81 29.77
C VAL A 335 -25.66 16.34 29.30
N PRO A 336 -24.92 15.56 30.10
CA PRO A 336 -23.63 15.02 29.69
C PRO A 336 -23.76 14.11 28.45
N GLY A 337 -22.91 14.34 27.44
CA GLY A 337 -22.87 13.51 26.22
C GLY A 337 -22.60 14.25 24.91
N GLY A 338 -22.44 15.58 24.92
CA GLY A 338 -22.00 16.34 23.74
C GLY A 338 -23.09 16.59 22.68
N PHE A 339 -24.37 16.44 23.05
CA PHE A 339 -25.48 16.61 22.11
C PHE A 339 -25.68 18.07 21.69
N VAL A 340 -25.91 18.29 20.41
CA VAL A 340 -26.13 19.61 19.81
C VAL A 340 -27.61 20.01 19.72
N GLY A 341 -28.52 19.03 19.87
CA GLY A 341 -29.96 19.28 19.80
C GLY A 341 -30.82 18.03 20.04
N GLY A 342 -32.06 18.05 19.55
CA GLY A 342 -33.01 16.94 19.63
C GLY A 342 -34.05 17.05 20.74
N THR A 343 -34.68 15.92 21.09
CA THR A 343 -35.74 15.80 22.10
C THR A 343 -35.30 14.91 23.26
N LEU A 344 -34.98 15.54 24.39
CA LEU A 344 -34.71 14.83 25.63
C LEU A 344 -36.01 14.30 26.25
N THR A 345 -35.99 13.07 26.78
CA THR A 345 -37.12 12.50 27.54
C THR A 345 -36.64 11.87 28.85
N CYS A 346 -37.58 11.48 29.72
CA CYS A 346 -37.26 10.82 30.98
C CYS A 346 -37.48 9.30 30.87
N ALA A 347 -36.49 8.52 31.28
CA ALA A 347 -36.57 7.06 31.34
C ALA A 347 -37.36 6.60 32.59
N ASN A 348 -37.74 5.31 32.61
CA ASN A 348 -38.55 4.73 33.70
C ASN A 348 -37.77 4.52 35.01
N ASP A 349 -36.47 4.80 35.02
CA ASP A 349 -35.57 4.80 36.18
C ASP A 349 -35.26 6.23 36.67
N CYS A 350 -35.98 7.24 36.17
CA CYS A 350 -35.78 8.66 36.44
C CYS A 350 -34.37 9.19 36.04
N GLY A 351 -33.70 8.49 35.13
CA GLY A 351 -32.57 8.98 34.34
C GLY A 351 -33.02 9.65 33.03
N PHE A 352 -32.12 10.40 32.41
CA PHE A 352 -32.34 11.02 31.11
C PHE A 352 -32.27 10.00 29.97
N ASP A 353 -33.32 9.90 29.16
CA ASP A 353 -33.31 9.17 27.89
C ASP A 353 -32.89 10.13 26.76
N THR A 354 -31.64 9.97 26.35
CA THR A 354 -30.97 10.74 25.30
C THR A 354 -31.10 10.11 23.91
N SER A 355 -31.87 9.03 23.73
CA SER A 355 -32.05 8.37 22.43
C SER A 355 -32.75 9.23 21.36
N GLY A 356 -33.39 10.33 21.79
CA GLY A 356 -33.94 11.37 20.91
C GLY A 356 -33.07 12.61 20.75
N CYS A 357 -31.85 12.63 21.31
CA CYS A 357 -30.90 13.74 21.19
C CYS A 357 -29.95 13.53 19.99
N ASN A 358 -29.55 14.63 19.36
CA ASN A 358 -28.74 14.65 18.15
C ASN A 358 -27.25 14.79 18.50
N PHE A 359 -26.39 14.09 17.76
CA PHE A 359 -24.94 14.12 17.89
C PHE A 359 -24.31 14.70 16.63
N CYS A 360 -23.28 15.53 16.80
CA CYS A 360 -22.44 15.97 15.71
C CYS A 360 -21.56 14.81 15.19
N GLY A 361 -21.38 14.70 13.88
CA GLY A 361 -20.54 13.68 13.22
C GLY A 361 -21.27 12.39 12.85
N ASN A 362 -22.56 12.48 12.49
CA ASN A 362 -23.39 11.37 12.02
C ASN A 362 -23.61 11.36 10.48
N ASP A 363 -23.01 12.30 9.75
CA ASP A 363 -23.13 12.62 8.31
C ASP A 363 -24.56 13.01 7.85
N VAL A 364 -25.43 13.47 8.76
CA VAL A 364 -26.78 13.97 8.47
C VAL A 364 -27.00 15.33 9.11
N LEU A 365 -27.02 16.39 8.29
CA LEU A 365 -27.32 17.74 8.74
C LEU A 365 -28.74 17.85 9.36
N ASP A 366 -28.78 17.97 10.67
CA ASP A 366 -29.98 17.90 11.49
C ASP A 366 -30.45 19.31 11.93
N ALA A 367 -31.64 19.35 12.55
CA ALA A 367 -32.31 20.62 12.88
C ALA A 367 -31.69 21.36 14.08
N GLY A 368 -30.56 22.03 13.86
CA GLY A 368 -29.82 22.80 14.86
C GLY A 368 -28.35 23.05 14.49
N GLU A 369 -27.85 22.32 13.48
CA GLU A 369 -26.45 22.27 13.07
C GLU A 369 -26.18 23.20 11.87
N GLU A 370 -24.94 23.70 11.75
CA GLU A 370 -24.46 24.45 10.58
C GLU A 370 -23.64 23.59 9.62
N CYS A 371 -23.24 22.38 10.04
CA CYS A 371 -22.61 21.31 9.27
C CYS A 371 -22.70 20.02 10.10
N ASP A 372 -22.53 18.85 9.48
CA ASP A 372 -22.24 17.60 10.20
C ASP A 372 -21.27 16.76 9.38
N GLY A 373 -20.13 16.36 9.97
CA GLY A 373 -19.16 15.49 9.30
C GLY A 373 -18.67 16.06 7.96
N ALA A 374 -18.76 15.27 6.89
CA ALA A 374 -18.49 15.73 5.52
C ALA A 374 -19.69 16.45 4.87
N ALA A 375 -20.87 16.45 5.50
CA ALA A 375 -22.09 17.08 5.01
C ALA A 375 -22.16 18.56 5.45
N ALA A 376 -21.39 19.41 4.77
CA ALA A 376 -21.49 20.87 4.91
C ALA A 376 -22.90 21.40 4.51
N ALA A 377 -23.41 22.42 5.20
CA ALA A 377 -24.75 22.98 4.93
C ALA A 377 -24.80 23.85 3.67
N ASN A 378 -24.76 23.23 2.49
CA ASN A 378 -25.01 23.85 1.18
C ASN A 378 -24.17 25.13 0.94
N THR A 379 -22.98 25.18 1.53
CA THR A 379 -22.05 26.30 1.56
C THR A 379 -20.63 25.73 1.58
N ASP A 380 -19.77 26.26 0.73
CA ASP A 380 -18.35 25.94 0.61
C ASP A 380 -17.50 27.16 1.03
N CYS A 381 -16.16 27.01 1.04
CA CYS A 381 -15.23 28.11 1.33
C CYS A 381 -15.48 29.34 0.43
N ILE A 382 -15.83 29.11 -0.84
CA ILE A 382 -16.16 30.16 -1.83
C ILE A 382 -17.44 30.92 -1.42
N GLY A 383 -18.45 30.21 -0.92
CA GLY A 383 -19.69 30.77 -0.39
C GLY A 383 -19.51 31.61 0.87
N LEU A 384 -18.47 31.33 1.67
CA LEU A 384 -18.04 32.16 2.80
C LEU A 384 -17.19 33.37 2.38
N GLY A 385 -16.59 33.33 1.18
CA GLY A 385 -15.84 34.43 0.58
C GLY A 385 -14.34 34.21 0.44
N HIS A 386 -13.86 32.99 0.67
CA HIS A 386 -12.50 32.55 0.34
C HIS A 386 -12.35 32.23 -1.15
N THR A 387 -11.14 31.93 -1.63
CA THR A 387 -10.92 31.57 -3.04
C THR A 387 -10.97 30.07 -3.31
N GLY A 388 -10.66 29.23 -2.32
CA GLY A 388 -10.80 27.77 -2.38
C GLY A 388 -10.59 27.12 -1.01
N GLY A 389 -10.00 25.93 -0.98
CA GLY A 389 -9.86 25.10 0.23
C GLY A 389 -11.10 24.25 0.53
N VAL A 390 -10.94 23.36 1.51
CA VAL A 390 -12.00 22.47 2.01
C VAL A 390 -12.61 23.08 3.27
N LEU A 391 -13.94 23.17 3.32
CA LEU A 391 -14.66 23.59 4.53
C LEU A 391 -14.86 22.39 5.46
N THR A 392 -14.46 22.51 6.72
CA THR A 392 -14.59 21.44 7.72
C THR A 392 -15.70 21.78 8.73
N CYS A 393 -16.00 20.82 9.60
CA CYS A 393 -16.98 20.98 10.67
C CYS A 393 -16.30 20.79 12.03
N THR A 394 -16.57 21.67 12.99
CA THR A 394 -16.08 21.50 14.37
C THR A 394 -16.91 20.46 15.12
N ASP A 395 -16.36 19.93 16.23
CA ASP A 395 -17.09 19.09 17.19
C ASP A 395 -18.37 19.75 17.77
N ALA A 396 -18.53 21.06 17.59
CA ALA A 396 -19.72 21.82 17.99
C ALA A 396 -20.74 22.01 16.86
N CYS A 397 -20.56 21.35 15.70
CA CYS A 397 -21.39 21.46 14.50
C CYS A 397 -21.55 22.89 13.97
N THR A 398 -20.50 23.70 14.13
CA THR A 398 -20.32 24.98 13.44
C THR A 398 -19.28 24.83 12.33
N THR A 399 -19.46 25.52 11.21
CA THR A 399 -18.49 25.52 10.10
C THR A 399 -17.14 26.05 10.54
N ASP A 400 -16.05 25.37 10.17
CA ASP A 400 -14.68 25.82 10.36
C ASP A 400 -14.07 26.22 9.01
N ASP A 401 -13.67 27.49 8.91
CA ASP A 401 -13.03 28.09 7.73
C ASP A 401 -11.49 28.06 7.81
N SER A 402 -10.89 27.47 8.85
CA SER A 402 -9.44 27.44 9.07
C SER A 402 -8.66 26.70 7.98
N THR A 403 -9.31 25.76 7.28
CA THR A 403 -8.78 25.00 6.14
C THR A 403 -9.16 25.58 4.77
N CYS A 404 -9.93 26.67 4.73
CA CYS A 404 -10.15 27.43 3.51
C CYS A 404 -8.87 28.14 3.05
N THR A 405 -8.72 28.34 1.73
CA THR A 405 -7.54 28.99 1.16
C THR A 405 -7.88 30.29 0.43
N ASP A 406 -6.96 31.26 0.54
CA ASP A 406 -7.08 32.62 -0.03
C ASP A 406 -5.96 32.90 -1.06
N PHE A 407 -5.59 31.91 -1.85
CA PHE A 407 -4.65 32.11 -2.97
C PHE A 407 -5.30 33.00 -4.06
N PRO A 408 -4.54 33.90 -4.70
CA PRO A 408 -5.09 34.74 -5.76
C PRO A 408 -5.65 33.92 -6.93
N VAL A 409 -6.77 34.38 -7.49
CA VAL A 409 -7.28 33.91 -8.78
C VAL A 409 -6.37 34.48 -9.88
N PRO A 410 -5.92 33.69 -10.88
CA PRO A 410 -5.02 34.16 -11.93
C PRO A 410 -5.55 35.40 -12.67
N SER A 411 -4.68 36.36 -12.95
CA SER A 411 -4.89 37.44 -13.92
C SER A 411 -4.19 37.14 -15.24
N ALA A 412 -4.41 37.99 -16.25
CA ALA A 412 -3.79 37.85 -17.57
C ALA A 412 -2.26 37.67 -17.51
N GLY A 413 -1.78 36.49 -17.90
CA GLY A 413 -0.38 36.07 -17.93
C GLY A 413 0.20 35.48 -16.65
N ASP A 414 -0.62 35.24 -15.62
CA ASP A 414 -0.16 34.65 -14.34
C ASP A 414 -0.01 33.11 -14.41
N VAL A 415 -0.79 32.45 -15.29
CA VAL A 415 -0.70 31.02 -15.64
C VAL A 415 -0.71 30.94 -17.17
N VAL A 416 0.04 30.00 -17.75
CA VAL A 416 0.32 29.95 -19.19
C VAL A 416 0.17 28.52 -19.72
N ILE A 417 -0.48 28.37 -20.87
CA ILE A 417 -0.60 27.12 -21.63
C ILE A 417 0.76 26.85 -22.31
N THR A 418 1.39 25.72 -21.96
CA THR A 418 2.75 25.37 -22.38
C THR A 418 2.84 24.24 -23.39
N GLU A 419 1.96 23.26 -23.31
CA GLU A 419 2.00 22.06 -24.14
C GLU A 419 0.59 21.57 -24.48
N ILE A 420 0.39 21.06 -25.70
CA ILE A 420 -0.91 20.60 -26.22
C ILE A 420 -0.69 19.35 -27.10
N MET A 421 -1.27 18.21 -26.71
CA MET A 421 -1.37 17.00 -27.52
C MET A 421 -2.74 16.96 -28.22
N ARG A 422 -2.74 17.18 -29.54
CA ARG A 422 -3.94 17.27 -30.39
C ARG A 422 -4.06 16.21 -31.50
N ASP A 423 -3.08 15.31 -31.61
CA ASP A 423 -3.07 14.23 -32.62
C ASP A 423 -2.28 13.00 -32.11
N PRO A 424 -2.68 12.36 -31.00
CA PRO A 424 -1.96 11.23 -30.40
C PRO A 424 -2.09 9.96 -31.28
N THR A 425 -1.10 9.08 -31.22
CA THR A 425 -1.05 7.85 -32.04
C THR A 425 -1.01 6.56 -31.25
N ALA A 426 -0.55 6.59 -29.99
CA ALA A 426 -0.51 5.42 -29.12
C ALA A 426 -1.86 5.15 -28.44
N VAL A 427 -2.55 6.21 -28.00
CA VAL A 427 -3.93 6.15 -27.51
C VAL A 427 -4.86 6.67 -28.62
N ALA A 428 -6.09 6.16 -28.69
CA ALA A 428 -7.06 6.64 -29.66
C ALA A 428 -7.40 8.12 -29.41
N ASP A 429 -6.99 8.98 -30.35
CA ASP A 429 -7.37 10.39 -30.55
C ASP A 429 -8.18 11.03 -29.39
N PRO A 430 -9.52 10.89 -29.28
CA PRO A 430 -10.34 11.55 -28.24
C PRO A 430 -10.13 11.05 -26.80
N SER A 431 -9.18 10.16 -26.55
CA SER A 431 -8.78 9.67 -25.21
C SER A 431 -7.31 9.91 -24.92
N GLY A 432 -6.50 10.25 -25.93
CA GLY A 432 -5.10 10.64 -25.80
C GLY A 432 -4.86 12.15 -25.85
N GLU A 433 -5.89 12.97 -26.12
CA GLU A 433 -5.81 14.44 -26.07
C GLU A 433 -5.54 14.94 -24.63
N TRP A 434 -4.60 15.88 -24.52
CA TRP A 434 -4.29 16.60 -23.28
C TRP A 434 -3.63 17.95 -23.55
N PHE A 435 -3.62 18.83 -22.54
CA PHE A 435 -2.87 20.09 -22.54
C PHE A 435 -2.26 20.35 -21.16
N GLU A 436 -1.36 21.32 -21.09
CA GLU A 436 -0.64 21.66 -19.87
C GLU A 436 -0.74 23.14 -19.51
N LEU A 437 -0.87 23.43 -18.21
CA LEU A 437 -0.78 24.75 -17.61
C LEU A 437 0.47 24.87 -16.73
N HIS A 438 1.20 25.96 -16.86
CA HIS A 438 2.38 26.30 -16.06
C HIS A 438 2.20 27.62 -15.33
N ASN A 439 2.68 27.70 -14.08
CA ASN A 439 2.79 28.95 -13.33
C ASN A 439 4.24 29.50 -13.40
N PRO A 440 4.55 30.47 -14.28
CA PRO A 440 5.89 31.05 -14.39
C PRO A 440 6.32 31.94 -13.22
N SER A 441 5.46 32.12 -12.19
CA SER A 441 5.83 32.85 -10.98
C SER A 441 6.89 32.09 -10.18
N ALA A 442 7.86 32.81 -9.64
CA ALA A 442 8.87 32.25 -8.75
C ALA A 442 8.49 32.34 -7.25
N THR A 443 7.32 32.93 -6.92
CA THR A 443 6.91 33.20 -5.54
C THR A 443 5.42 33.11 -5.24
N GLU A 444 4.55 33.20 -6.26
CA GLU A 444 3.09 33.27 -6.09
C GLU A 444 2.44 31.94 -6.51
N SER A 445 1.49 31.46 -5.72
CA SER A 445 0.60 30.34 -6.08
C SER A 445 -0.76 30.87 -6.50
N TYR A 446 -1.42 30.21 -7.45
CA TYR A 446 -2.75 30.61 -7.90
C TYR A 446 -3.80 29.51 -7.72
N GLN A 447 -5.03 29.93 -7.41
CA GLN A 447 -6.18 29.04 -7.27
C GLN A 447 -6.91 28.91 -8.62
N LEU A 448 -7.08 27.67 -9.10
CA LEU A 448 -7.70 27.37 -10.40
C LEU A 448 -9.18 26.98 -10.31
N VAL A 449 -9.73 26.71 -9.10
CA VAL A 449 -11.16 26.37 -8.96
C VAL A 449 -12.06 27.49 -9.51
N ASN A 450 -13.12 27.11 -10.22
CA ASN A 450 -14.01 27.98 -11.00
C ASN A 450 -13.37 28.72 -12.20
N CYS A 451 -12.11 28.44 -12.56
CA CYS A 451 -11.63 28.80 -13.88
C CYS A 451 -12.37 27.98 -14.95
N GLN A 452 -12.79 28.64 -16.02
CA GLN A 452 -13.34 28.01 -17.21
C GLN A 452 -12.23 27.78 -18.23
N VAL A 453 -12.25 26.63 -18.87
CA VAL A 453 -11.45 26.34 -20.07
C VAL A 453 -12.42 26.14 -21.23
N SER A 454 -12.14 26.77 -22.38
CA SER A 454 -13.06 26.79 -23.53
C SER A 454 -12.34 26.92 -24.87
N ASP A 455 -12.98 26.40 -25.92
CA ASP A 455 -12.69 26.73 -27.31
C ASP A 455 -13.45 27.99 -27.79
N ASP A 456 -13.17 28.46 -29.02
CA ASP A 456 -13.95 29.53 -29.69
C ASP A 456 -15.34 29.01 -30.19
N GLY A 457 -15.67 27.75 -29.91
CA GLY A 457 -16.83 26.99 -30.36
C GLY A 457 -17.97 26.98 -29.35
N SER A 458 -18.31 25.79 -28.85
CA SER A 458 -19.37 25.60 -27.84
C SER A 458 -18.92 24.78 -26.64
N ASP A 459 -17.68 24.32 -26.65
CA ASP A 459 -17.25 23.17 -25.89
C ASP A 459 -16.28 23.68 -24.82
N SER A 460 -16.64 23.43 -23.56
CA SER A 460 -16.00 24.07 -22.42
C SER A 460 -16.29 23.30 -21.14
N PHE A 461 -15.38 23.42 -20.19
CA PHE A 461 -15.55 22.88 -18.84
C PHE A 461 -15.14 23.92 -17.79
N VAL A 462 -15.46 23.63 -16.54
CA VAL A 462 -15.03 24.42 -15.38
C VAL A 462 -14.16 23.50 -14.53
N ILE A 463 -13.05 24.02 -14.04
CA ILE A 463 -12.22 23.33 -13.04
C ILE A 463 -13.01 23.37 -11.73
N ASP A 464 -13.63 22.25 -11.37
CA ASP A 464 -14.46 22.08 -10.16
C ASP A 464 -13.68 21.46 -8.98
N LEU A 465 -12.41 21.11 -9.20
CA LEU A 465 -11.47 20.68 -8.18
C LEU A 465 -10.75 21.89 -7.54
N ASP A 466 -10.48 21.79 -6.23
CA ASP A 466 -9.65 22.74 -5.48
C ASP A 466 -8.16 22.60 -5.85
N LEU A 467 -7.79 23.14 -7.01
CA LEU A 467 -6.49 22.95 -7.63
C LEU A 467 -5.63 24.21 -7.53
N VAL A 468 -4.60 24.17 -6.68
CA VAL A 468 -3.65 25.28 -6.47
C VAL A 468 -2.35 25.03 -7.21
N ILE A 469 -2.05 25.86 -8.22
CA ILE A 469 -0.80 25.78 -8.98
C ILE A 469 0.28 26.65 -8.32
N GLY A 470 1.26 26.02 -7.68
CA GLY A 470 2.36 26.68 -6.99
C GLY A 470 3.45 27.24 -7.91
N PRO A 471 4.45 27.94 -7.36
CA PRO A 471 5.46 28.65 -8.15
C PRO A 471 6.32 27.68 -8.99
N GLY A 472 6.36 27.88 -10.31
CA GLY A 472 7.09 27.02 -11.25
C GLY A 472 6.50 25.62 -11.45
N GLN A 473 5.28 25.35 -10.96
CA GLN A 473 4.60 24.07 -11.16
C GLN A 473 3.90 24.00 -12.51
N TYR A 474 3.70 22.76 -12.96
CA TYR A 474 3.01 22.36 -14.18
C TYR A 474 1.84 21.45 -13.77
N PHE A 475 0.70 21.56 -14.46
CA PHE A 475 -0.44 20.66 -14.31
C PHE A 475 -0.96 20.23 -15.67
N SER A 476 -1.20 18.93 -15.79
CA SER A 476 -1.65 18.22 -16.97
C SER A 476 -3.16 17.97 -16.94
N PHE A 477 -3.84 18.38 -18.01
CA PHE A 477 -5.28 18.29 -18.18
C PHE A 477 -5.57 17.36 -19.35
N ALA A 478 -6.18 16.19 -19.09
CA ALA A 478 -6.42 15.18 -20.12
C ALA A 478 -7.92 14.87 -20.32
N ARG A 479 -8.26 14.38 -21.51
CA ARG A 479 -9.64 13.98 -21.83
C ARG A 479 -10.05 12.60 -21.29
N SER A 480 -9.10 11.89 -20.66
CA SER A 480 -9.35 10.58 -20.05
C SER A 480 -8.42 10.33 -18.86
N LEU A 481 -8.69 9.27 -18.09
CA LEU A 481 -7.82 8.75 -17.02
C LEU A 481 -6.60 7.96 -17.56
N GLY A 482 -6.46 7.79 -18.88
CA GLY A 482 -5.41 6.97 -19.47
C GLY A 482 -4.88 7.46 -20.83
N PRO A 483 -4.41 8.72 -20.95
CA PRO A 483 -3.72 9.23 -22.14
C PRO A 483 -2.30 8.66 -22.32
N GLY A 484 -1.84 7.80 -21.41
CA GLY A 484 -0.47 7.27 -21.33
C GLY A 484 0.27 7.64 -20.04
N PHE A 485 -0.31 8.51 -19.21
CA PHE A 485 0.17 8.95 -17.90
C PHE A 485 -1.02 9.21 -16.95
N SER A 486 -0.77 9.59 -15.70
CA SER A 486 -1.81 10.00 -14.74
C SER A 486 -1.96 11.53 -14.74
N PRO A 487 -3.08 12.10 -15.23
CA PRO A 487 -3.26 13.54 -15.29
C PRO A 487 -3.66 14.17 -13.94
N ASP A 488 -3.39 15.46 -13.78
CA ASP A 488 -3.79 16.25 -12.60
C ASP A 488 -5.29 16.61 -12.62
N PHE A 489 -5.87 16.72 -13.81
CA PHE A 489 -7.32 16.94 -14.00
C PHE A 489 -7.84 16.20 -15.25
N VAL A 490 -9.07 15.67 -15.16
CA VAL A 490 -9.74 14.98 -16.28
C VAL A 490 -11.00 15.72 -16.70
N TYR A 491 -11.10 16.09 -17.98
CA TYR A 491 -12.28 16.73 -18.58
C TYR A 491 -12.96 15.82 -19.61
N ASP A 492 -14.26 16.04 -19.87
CA ASP A 492 -15.07 15.17 -20.73
C ASP A 492 -15.85 15.91 -21.86
N ASN A 493 -15.94 17.25 -21.79
CA ASN A 493 -16.81 18.07 -22.66
C ASN A 493 -16.04 19.13 -23.50
N MET A 494 -14.83 18.80 -23.95
CA MET A 494 -14.02 19.59 -24.88
C MET A 494 -13.24 18.64 -25.81
N SER A 495 -12.80 19.10 -26.99
CA SER A 495 -11.88 18.40 -27.91
C SER A 495 -10.79 19.36 -28.37
N LEU A 496 -9.64 18.83 -28.78
CA LEU A 496 -8.49 19.60 -29.27
C LEU A 496 -8.28 19.25 -30.74
N GLY A 497 -8.80 20.09 -31.64
CA GLY A 497 -8.81 19.82 -33.07
C GLY A 497 -7.42 19.62 -33.67
N ASN A 498 -7.23 18.50 -34.37
CA ASN A 498 -6.00 18.17 -35.09
C ASN A 498 -5.69 19.16 -36.25
N GLY A 499 -6.60 20.08 -36.59
CA GLY A 499 -6.40 21.17 -37.56
C GLY A 499 -6.26 22.55 -36.88
N ASP A 500 -6.65 23.63 -37.57
CA ASP A 500 -6.88 24.95 -36.96
C ASP A 500 -7.95 24.87 -35.84
N ASP A 501 -7.61 25.25 -34.60
CA ASP A 501 -8.49 25.26 -33.41
C ASP A 501 -7.88 26.13 -32.27
N GLU A 502 -8.61 26.33 -31.16
CA GLU A 502 -8.29 27.32 -30.12
C GLU A 502 -8.57 26.84 -28.67
N LEU A 503 -7.74 27.28 -27.71
CA LEU A 503 -7.86 26.99 -26.28
C LEU A 503 -7.67 28.26 -25.44
N GLU A 504 -8.63 28.60 -24.57
CA GLU A 504 -8.59 29.75 -23.66
C GLU A 504 -8.81 29.34 -22.20
N LEU A 505 -7.94 29.84 -21.29
CA LEU A 505 -8.12 29.78 -19.85
C LEU A 505 -8.73 31.09 -19.35
N PHE A 506 -9.89 31.01 -18.68
CA PHE A 506 -10.66 32.17 -18.24
C PHE A 506 -11.00 32.08 -16.74
N CYS A 507 -10.34 32.91 -15.93
CA CYS A 507 -10.49 32.93 -14.47
C CYS A 507 -11.07 34.27 -14.00
N GLY A 508 -12.00 34.26 -13.04
CA GLY A 508 -12.48 35.48 -12.37
C GLY A 508 -13.13 36.55 -13.29
N GLY A 509 -13.48 36.22 -14.53
CA GLY A 509 -13.97 37.19 -15.53
C GLY A 509 -12.89 37.77 -16.45
N VAL A 510 -11.69 37.18 -16.46
CA VAL A 510 -10.51 37.64 -17.22
C VAL A 510 -9.95 36.46 -18.03
N SER A 511 -9.61 36.72 -19.30
CA SER A 511 -8.77 35.84 -20.11
C SER A 511 -7.36 35.83 -19.51
N VAL A 512 -6.96 34.69 -18.96
CA VAL A 512 -5.67 34.48 -18.30
C VAL A 512 -4.61 34.25 -19.35
N ASP A 513 -4.90 33.30 -20.25
CA ASP A 513 -4.05 32.95 -21.37
C ASP A 513 -4.89 32.28 -22.47
N ARG A 514 -4.41 32.33 -23.71
CA ARG A 514 -5.10 31.76 -24.87
C ARG A 514 -4.08 31.36 -25.94
N VAL A 515 -4.29 30.20 -26.56
CA VAL A 515 -3.53 29.74 -27.72
C VAL A 515 -4.52 29.48 -28.86
N ALA A 516 -4.20 29.95 -30.07
CA ALA A 516 -4.96 29.67 -31.28
C ALA A 516 -4.02 29.18 -32.36
N TRP A 517 -4.08 27.88 -32.64
CA TRP A 517 -3.13 27.23 -33.55
C TRP A 517 -3.69 27.13 -34.96
N THR A 518 -2.78 27.04 -35.93
CA THR A 518 -3.11 26.73 -37.32
C THR A 518 -2.03 25.85 -37.92
N ASP A 519 -2.40 24.95 -38.85
CA ASP A 519 -1.49 24.02 -39.54
C ASP A 519 -0.37 24.75 -40.33
N ALA A 520 -0.50 26.07 -40.50
CA ALA A 520 0.44 26.91 -41.25
C ALA A 520 1.48 27.62 -40.37
N GLU A 521 1.20 27.81 -39.08
CA GLU A 521 2.02 28.60 -38.16
C GLU A 521 2.51 27.80 -36.94
N PHE A 522 1.83 26.70 -36.58
CA PHE A 522 2.16 25.84 -35.44
C PHE A 522 2.64 24.44 -35.90
N PRO A 523 3.32 23.67 -35.03
CA PRO A 523 3.76 22.31 -35.34
C PRO A 523 2.59 21.36 -35.60
N ASP A 524 2.72 20.54 -36.64
CA ASP A 524 1.72 19.53 -37.03
C ASP A 524 2.42 18.18 -37.24
N VAL A 525 2.46 17.37 -36.18
CA VAL A 525 3.18 16.08 -36.14
C VAL A 525 2.36 15.07 -35.34
N ALA A 526 1.71 14.14 -36.05
CA ALA A 526 1.00 13.02 -35.43
C ALA A 526 1.91 12.24 -34.47
N GLY A 527 1.43 11.99 -33.26
CA GLY A 527 2.17 11.33 -32.18
C GLY A 527 3.16 12.23 -31.46
N ALA A 528 3.08 13.56 -31.62
CA ALA A 528 3.82 14.50 -30.81
C ALA A 528 2.91 15.65 -30.36
N SER A 529 3.07 16.06 -29.11
CA SER A 529 2.56 17.34 -28.65
C SER A 529 3.13 18.48 -29.48
N MET A 530 2.44 19.61 -29.52
CA MET A 530 3.11 20.89 -29.73
C MET A 530 3.44 21.48 -28.36
N GLN A 531 4.66 21.98 -28.20
CA GLN A 531 5.19 22.57 -26.98
C GLN A 531 5.78 23.96 -27.28
N VAL A 532 5.61 24.93 -26.38
CA VAL A 532 6.29 26.23 -26.47
C VAL A 532 7.73 26.10 -25.96
N ASP A 533 8.70 26.79 -26.59
CA ASP A 533 10.08 26.79 -26.10
C ASP A 533 10.14 27.35 -24.65
N PRO A 534 10.81 26.69 -23.70
CA PRO A 534 10.93 27.13 -22.30
C PRO A 534 11.43 28.57 -22.12
N SER A 535 12.15 29.13 -23.10
CA SER A 535 12.60 30.53 -23.09
C SER A 535 11.52 31.55 -23.50
N SER A 536 10.34 31.09 -23.90
CA SER A 536 9.22 31.87 -24.47
C SER A 536 7.89 31.63 -23.75
N THR A 537 7.91 31.15 -22.50
CA THR A 537 6.75 30.80 -21.65
C THR A 537 5.94 31.98 -21.10
N ALA A 538 5.78 33.06 -21.87
CA ALA A 538 4.89 34.17 -21.54
C ALA A 538 3.60 34.08 -22.36
N ALA A 539 2.45 34.41 -21.76
CA ALA A 539 1.09 34.43 -22.34
C ALA A 539 0.84 35.39 -23.53
N VAL A 540 1.91 35.90 -24.16
CA VAL A 540 1.87 36.69 -25.41
C VAL A 540 2.95 36.24 -26.39
N ALA A 541 3.69 35.18 -26.05
CA ALA A 541 4.74 34.56 -26.83
C ALA A 541 4.36 33.13 -27.24
N ASN A 542 3.58 32.43 -26.40
CA ASN A 542 2.84 31.24 -26.82
C ASN A 542 1.69 31.56 -27.82
N ASP A 543 1.27 32.82 -27.97
CA ASP A 543 0.48 33.34 -29.10
C ASP A 543 1.16 33.18 -30.49
N ASP A 544 2.51 33.11 -30.54
CA ASP A 544 3.28 33.10 -31.79
C ASP A 544 3.83 31.68 -32.06
N GLY A 545 3.24 30.99 -33.04
CA GLY A 545 3.63 29.63 -33.45
C GLY A 545 5.12 29.47 -33.81
N ALA A 546 5.84 30.56 -34.11
CA ALA A 546 7.30 30.52 -34.28
C ALA A 546 8.09 30.18 -32.99
N ASN A 547 7.45 30.27 -31.82
CA ASN A 547 8.01 29.85 -30.54
C ASN A 547 7.61 28.41 -30.16
N TRP A 548 6.84 27.71 -30.99
CA TRP A 548 6.42 26.33 -30.76
C TRP A 548 7.22 25.33 -31.61
N CYS A 549 7.34 24.11 -31.10
CA CYS A 549 7.93 22.96 -31.76
C CYS A 549 7.16 21.68 -31.40
N ALA A 550 7.46 20.57 -32.09
CA ALA A 550 6.94 19.27 -31.67
C ALA A 550 7.67 18.79 -30.40
N GLY A 551 6.95 18.05 -29.55
CA GLY A 551 7.51 17.28 -28.42
C GLY A 551 8.62 16.33 -28.89
N THR A 552 9.63 16.13 -28.05
CA THR A 552 10.80 15.29 -28.39
C THR A 552 11.04 14.13 -27.42
N SER A 553 10.77 14.32 -26.13
CA SER A 553 10.79 13.26 -25.12
C SER A 553 9.63 12.28 -25.32
N GLN A 554 9.90 10.97 -25.27
CA GLN A 554 8.86 9.95 -25.38
C GLN A 554 8.22 9.70 -24.01
N TYR A 555 6.92 9.94 -23.86
CA TYR A 555 6.20 9.68 -22.60
C TYR A 555 5.41 8.37 -22.62
N PHE A 556 4.84 7.97 -23.76
CA PHE A 556 4.04 6.73 -23.84
C PHE A 556 4.03 6.08 -25.22
N MET A 557 4.50 4.83 -25.32
CA MET A 557 4.34 3.93 -26.49
C MET A 557 4.69 4.47 -27.90
N GLY A 558 5.38 5.61 -27.98
CA GLY A 558 5.80 6.26 -29.22
C GLY A 558 5.31 7.71 -29.34
N ASP A 559 4.29 8.09 -28.57
CA ASP A 559 3.84 9.47 -28.45
C ASP A 559 4.87 10.30 -27.64
N LEU A 560 5.10 11.53 -28.12
CA LEU A 560 6.12 12.47 -27.62
C LEU A 560 5.49 13.69 -26.93
N GLY A 561 6.14 14.16 -25.86
CA GLY A 561 5.73 15.27 -25.02
C GLY A 561 6.23 15.15 -23.57
N THR A 562 5.94 16.14 -22.74
CA THR A 562 6.46 16.29 -21.36
C THR A 562 5.35 16.51 -20.30
N PRO A 563 4.26 15.71 -20.27
CA PRO A 563 3.09 15.99 -19.44
C PRO A 563 3.43 16.11 -17.94
N GLY A 564 3.17 17.29 -17.35
CA GLY A 564 3.41 17.59 -15.94
C GLY A 564 4.87 17.98 -15.64
N LEU A 565 5.67 18.25 -16.66
CA LEU A 565 7.11 18.54 -16.57
C LEU A 565 7.48 19.72 -17.50
N PRO A 566 8.62 20.40 -17.26
CA PRO A 566 9.05 21.47 -18.16
C PRO A 566 9.33 20.94 -19.58
N ASN A 567 8.73 21.60 -20.58
CA ASN A 567 8.95 21.39 -22.01
C ASN A 567 10.43 21.19 -22.40
N ASP A 568 10.66 20.37 -23.44
CA ASP A 568 11.94 20.32 -24.13
C ASP A 568 12.23 21.64 -24.87
N THR A 569 13.51 21.98 -25.03
CA THR A 569 13.91 23.16 -25.81
C THR A 569 13.71 22.94 -27.31
N CYS A 570 13.09 23.90 -28.02
CA CYS A 570 12.79 23.76 -29.45
C CYS A 570 14.01 23.73 -30.38
N THR A 571 15.18 24.10 -29.86
CA THR A 571 16.46 23.72 -30.45
C THR A 571 17.20 22.80 -29.47
N PRO A 572 16.91 21.48 -29.47
CA PRO A 572 17.59 20.56 -28.58
C PRO A 572 19.11 20.59 -28.86
N PRO A 573 19.95 20.52 -27.82
CA PRO A 573 21.39 20.52 -27.98
C PRO A 573 21.83 19.29 -28.79
N THR A 574 22.49 19.53 -29.92
CA THR A 574 23.01 18.45 -30.78
C THR A 574 24.33 17.92 -30.26
N TYR A 575 24.39 16.63 -29.96
CA TYR A 575 25.60 15.93 -29.51
C TYR A 575 26.19 15.07 -30.63
N THR A 576 27.52 14.92 -30.62
CA THR A 576 28.21 14.02 -31.55
C THR A 576 28.39 12.67 -30.87
N VAL A 577 27.89 11.60 -31.50
CA VAL A 577 28.23 10.23 -31.09
C VAL A 577 29.70 9.98 -31.43
N ASP A 578 30.57 10.05 -30.42
CA ASP A 578 32.03 9.97 -30.57
C ASP A 578 32.49 8.52 -30.81
N PHE A 579 31.86 7.55 -30.15
CA PHE A 579 32.05 6.11 -30.37
C PHE A 579 30.77 5.33 -30.04
N CYS A 580 30.52 4.21 -30.71
CA CYS A 580 29.52 3.22 -30.31
C CYS A 580 29.83 1.85 -30.91
N ASN A 581 29.33 0.76 -30.31
CA ASN A 581 29.42 -0.60 -30.87
C ASN A 581 28.21 -1.47 -30.50
N LEU A 582 27.95 -2.51 -31.29
CA LEU A 582 27.24 -3.69 -30.82
C LEU A 582 28.14 -4.43 -29.81
N GLN A 583 27.69 -4.60 -28.58
CA GLN A 583 28.48 -5.15 -27.49
C GLN A 583 28.25 -6.66 -27.32
N PHE A 584 26.99 -7.07 -27.20
CA PHE A 584 26.62 -8.47 -26.97
C PHE A 584 25.14 -8.74 -27.31
N PRO A 585 24.76 -9.95 -27.74
CA PRO A 585 25.61 -10.92 -28.41
C PRO A 585 26.08 -10.37 -29.76
N VAL A 586 27.23 -10.86 -30.26
CA VAL A 586 27.71 -10.57 -31.64
C VAL A 586 27.28 -11.62 -32.67
N ALA A 587 26.66 -12.72 -32.21
CA ALA A 587 25.98 -13.68 -33.07
C ALA A 587 24.79 -14.30 -32.34
N ILE A 588 23.68 -14.48 -33.06
CA ILE A 588 22.43 -15.07 -32.58
C ILE A 588 22.12 -16.29 -33.45
N THR A 589 21.66 -17.38 -32.85
CA THR A 589 21.08 -18.52 -33.59
C THR A 589 19.98 -19.14 -32.76
N ASP A 590 18.74 -18.85 -33.13
CA ASP A 590 17.55 -19.27 -32.38
C ASP A 590 16.34 -19.48 -33.32
N LEU A 591 15.15 -19.71 -32.75
CA LEU A 591 13.89 -19.91 -33.45
C LEU A 591 13.21 -18.58 -33.85
N GLU A 592 12.37 -18.65 -34.88
CA GLU A 592 11.48 -17.55 -35.27
C GLU A 592 10.57 -17.12 -34.13
N GLY A 593 10.53 -15.81 -33.85
CA GLY A 593 9.74 -15.22 -32.76
C GLY A 593 10.37 -15.32 -31.37
N ALA A 594 11.56 -15.93 -31.22
CA ALA A 594 12.31 -15.87 -29.98
C ALA A 594 12.62 -14.40 -29.62
N GLN A 595 12.57 -14.07 -28.32
CA GLN A 595 12.97 -12.77 -27.79
C GLN A 595 14.42 -12.85 -27.32
N VAL A 596 15.28 -11.96 -27.79
CA VAL A 596 16.70 -11.93 -27.43
C VAL A 596 17.12 -10.51 -27.09
N ASP A 597 17.66 -10.32 -25.88
CA ASP A 597 18.24 -9.04 -25.48
C ASP A 597 19.58 -8.80 -26.18
N VAL A 598 19.68 -7.61 -26.77
CA VAL A 598 20.88 -7.15 -27.46
C VAL A 598 21.34 -5.85 -26.80
N TYR A 599 22.64 -5.79 -26.54
CA TYR A 599 23.34 -4.76 -25.81
C TYR A 599 24.30 -4.01 -26.74
N GLY A 600 24.30 -2.68 -26.65
CA GLY A 600 25.21 -1.79 -27.36
C GLY A 600 25.83 -0.81 -26.38
N ARG A 601 27.05 -0.35 -26.67
CA ARG A 601 27.72 0.69 -25.88
C ARG A 601 27.93 1.95 -26.69
N LEU A 602 28.01 3.08 -25.99
CA LEU A 602 28.03 4.43 -26.54
C LEU A 602 28.95 5.35 -25.73
N TYR A 603 29.73 6.19 -26.42
CA TYR A 603 30.46 7.30 -25.82
C TYR A 603 30.02 8.63 -26.44
N VAL A 604 29.67 9.59 -25.57
CA VAL A 604 29.44 11.00 -25.95
C VAL A 604 30.13 11.90 -24.93
N ALA A 605 31.15 12.63 -25.37
CA ALA A 605 32.00 13.40 -24.46
C ALA A 605 31.23 14.48 -23.69
N GLY A 606 31.31 14.43 -22.36
CA GLY A 606 30.61 15.32 -21.43
C GLY A 606 29.17 14.90 -21.10
N LEU A 607 28.70 13.76 -21.60
CA LEU A 607 27.41 13.15 -21.24
C LEU A 607 27.60 11.77 -20.60
N THR A 608 28.17 10.80 -21.33
CA THR A 608 28.32 9.40 -20.88
C THR A 608 29.53 9.18 -19.97
N ASP A 609 30.27 10.24 -19.63
CA ASP A 609 31.52 10.18 -18.86
C ASP A 609 31.53 11.06 -17.61
N GLN A 610 30.35 11.21 -16.99
CA GLN A 610 30.14 11.97 -15.77
C GLN A 610 30.42 11.13 -14.52
N SER A 611 30.23 9.81 -14.58
CA SER A 611 30.39 8.87 -13.46
C SER A 611 31.09 7.56 -13.88
N SER A 612 30.82 6.47 -13.16
CA SER A 612 31.28 5.10 -13.47
C SER A 612 30.12 4.10 -13.48
N VAL A 613 28.91 4.61 -13.64
CA VAL A 613 27.64 3.91 -13.88
C VAL A 613 26.97 4.58 -15.08
N ASN A 614 25.85 4.06 -15.55
CA ASN A 614 25.17 4.59 -16.74
C ASN A 614 24.78 6.07 -16.52
N ASP A 615 25.19 6.96 -17.41
CA ASP A 615 24.93 8.41 -17.36
C ASP A 615 23.95 8.86 -18.48
N PRO A 616 22.74 8.26 -18.58
CA PRO A 616 21.87 8.43 -19.73
C PRO A 616 21.44 9.88 -19.94
N ALA A 617 21.47 10.32 -21.19
CA ALA A 617 21.09 11.66 -21.60
C ALA A 617 19.85 11.62 -22.50
N VAL A 618 18.80 12.39 -22.15
CA VAL A 618 17.49 12.39 -22.85
C VAL A 618 17.58 12.65 -24.37
N ASN A 619 18.55 13.45 -24.81
CA ASN A 619 18.77 13.77 -26.23
C ASN A 619 19.56 12.70 -27.02
N VAL A 620 19.89 11.58 -26.38
CA VAL A 620 20.68 10.48 -26.93
C VAL A 620 19.79 9.24 -27.02
N ILE A 621 19.45 8.84 -28.24
CA ILE A 621 18.47 7.77 -28.49
C ILE A 621 19.15 6.60 -29.20
N GLY A 622 19.02 5.40 -28.63
CA GLY A 622 19.55 4.15 -29.18
C GLY A 622 18.49 3.31 -29.89
N TYR A 623 18.92 2.57 -30.89
CA TYR A 623 18.11 1.52 -31.53
C TYR A 623 19.00 0.32 -31.86
N VAL A 624 18.46 -0.89 -31.72
CA VAL A 624 18.99 -2.09 -32.38
C VAL A 624 18.17 -2.38 -33.62
N GLY A 625 18.76 -2.91 -34.68
CA GLY A 625 18.02 -3.29 -35.87
C GLY A 625 18.69 -4.39 -36.67
N TYR A 626 17.92 -5.03 -37.54
CA TYR A 626 18.37 -6.10 -38.42
C TYR A 626 17.94 -5.87 -39.86
N GLY A 627 18.70 -6.45 -40.80
CA GLY A 627 18.43 -6.41 -42.24
C GLY A 627 19.02 -7.61 -42.96
N PRO A 628 18.93 -7.66 -44.30
CA PRO A 628 19.45 -8.78 -45.09
C PRO A 628 20.95 -9.03 -44.86
N ASP A 629 21.36 -10.31 -44.81
CA ASP A 629 22.78 -10.73 -44.78
C ASP A 629 23.63 -10.02 -45.85
N GLY A 630 24.70 -9.35 -45.42
CA GLY A 630 25.63 -8.58 -46.25
C GLY A 630 25.16 -7.17 -46.63
N SER A 631 24.24 -6.55 -45.88
CA SER A 631 23.64 -5.24 -46.20
C SER A 631 24.16 -4.08 -45.32
N ASP A 632 23.89 -2.84 -45.76
CA ASP A 632 24.34 -1.61 -45.11
C ASP A 632 23.12 -0.75 -44.69
N PRO A 633 22.86 -0.58 -43.37
CA PRO A 633 21.71 0.14 -42.86
C PRO A 633 21.66 1.62 -43.27
N ALA A 634 22.79 2.23 -43.62
CA ALA A 634 22.84 3.61 -44.09
C ALA A 634 22.33 3.76 -45.54
N THR A 635 22.12 2.66 -46.27
CA THR A 635 21.68 2.67 -47.67
C THR A 635 20.50 1.74 -47.98
N ASP A 636 20.22 0.76 -47.12
CA ASP A 636 19.10 -0.18 -47.27
C ASP A 636 17.97 0.14 -46.27
N ALA A 637 16.91 0.75 -46.79
CA ALA A 637 15.72 1.12 -46.01
C ALA A 637 14.82 -0.08 -45.62
N THR A 638 15.23 -1.33 -45.88
CA THR A 638 14.51 -2.53 -45.43
C THR A 638 14.91 -3.00 -44.02
N TRP A 639 15.88 -2.33 -43.39
CA TRP A 639 16.24 -2.60 -41.99
C TRP A 639 15.09 -2.26 -41.04
N VAL A 640 14.79 -3.20 -40.13
CA VAL A 640 13.78 -3.06 -39.08
C VAL A 640 14.49 -2.65 -37.80
N TRP A 641 13.94 -1.67 -37.07
CA TRP A 641 14.55 -1.09 -35.87
C TRP A 641 13.63 -1.19 -34.66
N THR A 642 14.21 -1.56 -33.53
CA THR A 642 13.61 -1.58 -32.19
C THR A 642 14.32 -0.52 -31.35
N ALA A 643 13.57 0.28 -30.59
CA ALA A 643 14.15 1.26 -29.66
C ALA A 643 14.94 0.55 -28.56
N ALA A 644 16.05 1.16 -28.11
CA ALA A 644 16.87 0.67 -27.03
C ALA A 644 16.85 1.65 -25.86
N THR A 645 16.72 1.12 -24.65
CA THR A 645 16.73 1.89 -23.39
C THR A 645 18.10 1.78 -22.73
N PRO A 646 18.51 2.78 -21.91
CA PRO A 646 19.69 2.63 -21.07
C PRO A 646 19.60 1.38 -20.18
N ASN A 647 20.66 0.58 -20.14
CA ASN A 647 20.77 -0.58 -19.26
C ASN A 647 20.99 -0.12 -17.80
N ALA A 648 19.93 -0.07 -16.99
CA ALA A 648 20.02 0.33 -15.59
C ALA A 648 20.94 -0.56 -14.74
N GLY A 649 21.17 -1.82 -15.16
CA GLY A 649 22.09 -2.75 -14.50
C GLY A 649 23.58 -2.54 -14.83
N TRP A 650 23.93 -1.61 -15.73
CA TRP A 650 25.32 -1.39 -16.12
C TRP A 650 26.09 -0.56 -15.09
N VAL A 651 27.12 -1.20 -14.49
CA VAL A 651 28.07 -0.60 -13.56
C VAL A 651 29.49 -0.79 -14.11
N GLY A 652 30.09 0.27 -14.64
CA GLY A 652 31.42 0.24 -15.28
C GLY A 652 32.60 0.07 -14.31
N VAL A 653 32.38 -0.14 -13.00
CA VAL A 653 33.44 -0.20 -11.98
C VAL A 653 34.39 -1.38 -12.23
N GLY A 654 35.54 -1.10 -12.85
CA GLY A 654 36.58 -2.08 -13.19
C GLY A 654 36.60 -2.50 -14.67
N ASP A 655 35.64 -2.03 -15.47
CA ASP A 655 35.66 -2.14 -16.93
C ASP A 655 36.66 -1.11 -17.52
N PRO A 656 37.50 -1.47 -18.51
CA PRO A 656 38.37 -0.50 -19.18
C PRO A 656 37.59 0.61 -19.92
N ASP A 657 36.34 0.35 -20.30
CA ASP A 657 35.44 1.23 -21.05
C ASP A 657 34.34 1.81 -20.13
N VAL A 658 34.67 2.08 -18.86
CA VAL A 658 33.83 2.65 -17.79
C VAL A 658 33.14 3.99 -18.10
N ASN A 659 33.52 4.64 -19.21
CA ASN A 659 32.92 5.90 -19.70
C ASN A 659 31.90 5.65 -20.84
N ASN A 660 31.61 4.40 -21.19
CA ASN A 660 30.75 4.06 -22.31
C ASN A 660 29.42 3.48 -21.80
N ASP A 661 28.41 4.34 -21.72
CA ASP A 661 27.03 3.97 -21.41
C ASP A 661 26.54 2.77 -22.22
N GLU A 662 25.81 1.88 -21.56
CA GLU A 662 25.28 0.66 -22.16
C GLU A 662 23.77 0.76 -22.33
N TYR A 663 23.27 0.34 -23.50
CA TYR A 663 21.87 0.34 -23.88
C TYR A 663 21.46 -1.09 -24.23
N VAL A 664 20.21 -1.45 -23.91
CA VAL A 664 19.63 -2.77 -24.15
C VAL A 664 18.32 -2.65 -24.93
N ALA A 665 18.06 -3.63 -25.79
CA ALA A 665 16.78 -3.80 -26.48
C ALA A 665 16.47 -5.28 -26.67
N THR A 666 15.26 -5.69 -26.31
CA THR A 666 14.73 -7.03 -26.61
C THR A 666 14.29 -7.10 -28.07
N MET A 667 14.89 -7.98 -28.85
CA MET A 667 14.57 -8.17 -30.27
C MET A 667 13.80 -9.47 -30.49
N SER A 668 12.63 -9.37 -31.11
CA SER A 668 11.90 -10.53 -31.64
C SER A 668 12.52 -10.99 -32.96
N LEU A 669 12.96 -12.25 -33.04
CA LEU A 669 13.64 -12.77 -34.24
C LEU A 669 12.68 -12.92 -35.44
N PRO A 670 13.11 -12.52 -36.66
CA PRO A 670 12.31 -12.57 -37.88
C PRO A 670 12.12 -13.99 -38.44
N LEU A 671 11.36 -14.10 -39.54
CA LEU A 671 11.21 -15.33 -40.34
C LEU A 671 12.55 -16.07 -40.60
N PRO A 672 12.56 -17.40 -40.77
CA PRO A 672 13.79 -18.19 -40.86
C PRO A 672 14.70 -17.74 -42.02
N GLY A 673 15.96 -17.47 -41.71
CA GLY A 673 16.89 -16.83 -42.63
C GLY A 673 18.23 -16.48 -41.98
N SER A 674 19.06 -15.74 -42.71
CA SER A 674 20.31 -15.15 -42.22
C SER A 674 20.24 -13.64 -42.40
N TYR A 675 20.66 -12.91 -41.37
CA TYR A 675 20.50 -11.47 -41.23
C TYR A 675 21.75 -10.85 -40.60
N ASP A 676 22.08 -9.63 -41.03
CA ASP A 676 22.97 -8.75 -40.28
C ASP A 676 22.15 -7.98 -39.25
N TYR A 677 22.72 -7.69 -38.08
CA TYR A 677 22.15 -6.77 -37.10
C TYR A 677 23.20 -5.87 -36.45
N ALA A 678 22.78 -4.70 -36.00
CA ALA A 678 23.65 -3.66 -35.45
C ALA A 678 22.90 -2.68 -34.56
N PHE A 679 23.65 -1.91 -33.78
CA PHE A 679 23.12 -0.73 -33.09
C PHE A 679 23.21 0.51 -33.99
N ARG A 680 22.38 1.51 -33.68
CA ARG A 680 22.59 2.90 -34.10
C ARG A 680 22.22 3.85 -32.98
N PHE A 681 22.88 5.00 -32.93
CA PHE A 681 22.56 6.07 -31.99
C PHE A 681 22.43 7.41 -32.72
N THR A 682 21.57 8.28 -32.18
CA THR A 682 21.44 9.70 -32.56
C THR A 682 21.70 10.56 -31.33
N GLY A 683 22.30 11.73 -31.53
CA GLY A 683 22.41 12.81 -30.53
C GLY A 683 21.71 14.10 -30.98
N ASP A 684 20.82 14.01 -31.97
CA ASP A 684 20.20 15.13 -32.67
C ASP A 684 18.72 14.85 -33.04
N GLY A 685 18.00 14.18 -32.13
CA GLY A 685 16.56 13.91 -32.27
C GLY A 685 16.21 12.99 -33.44
N GLY A 686 17.11 12.10 -33.85
CA GLY A 686 16.91 11.18 -34.97
C GLY A 686 17.17 11.78 -36.35
N THR A 687 17.71 13.01 -36.44
CA THR A 687 18.00 13.64 -37.74
C THR A 687 19.25 13.07 -38.41
N THR A 688 20.24 12.62 -37.64
CA THR A 688 21.35 11.79 -38.11
C THR A 688 21.62 10.59 -37.19
N PHE A 689 22.19 9.53 -37.75
CA PHE A 689 22.50 8.29 -37.03
C PHE A 689 23.95 7.86 -37.26
N THR A 690 24.62 7.50 -36.18
CA THR A 690 25.88 6.73 -36.21
C THR A 690 25.55 5.25 -36.07
N TYR A 691 26.01 4.44 -37.02
CA TYR A 691 25.78 2.99 -37.05
C TYR A 691 26.98 2.24 -36.44
N CYS A 692 26.68 1.19 -35.68
CA CYS A 692 27.57 0.58 -34.70
C CYS A 692 27.62 -0.95 -34.90
N ASP A 693 28.63 -1.44 -35.60
CA ASP A 693 28.85 -2.88 -35.80
C ASP A 693 29.51 -3.56 -34.58
N GLY A 694 29.71 -4.88 -34.66
CA GLY A 694 30.32 -5.70 -33.59
C GLY A 694 31.84 -5.86 -33.71
N GLY A 695 32.48 -5.18 -34.67
CA GLY A 695 33.93 -5.25 -34.90
C GLY A 695 34.68 -4.16 -34.15
N ALA A 696 34.82 -2.99 -34.77
CA ALA A 696 35.39 -1.80 -34.15
C ALA A 696 34.35 -0.68 -33.96
N GLY A 697 33.07 -1.03 -34.13
CA GLY A 697 31.94 -0.14 -33.92
C GLY A 697 31.95 0.99 -34.94
N SER A 698 31.64 2.20 -34.49
CA SER A 698 31.67 3.38 -35.36
C SER A 698 33.08 3.87 -35.72
N SER A 699 34.15 3.36 -35.08
CA SER A 699 35.54 3.86 -35.22
C SER A 699 36.08 3.82 -36.66
N ASN A 700 35.63 2.85 -37.45
CA ASN A 700 35.94 2.65 -38.88
C ASN A 700 34.73 2.89 -39.78
N GLY A 701 33.57 3.21 -39.20
CA GLY A 701 32.25 3.16 -39.84
C GLY A 701 31.76 1.72 -40.05
N TYR A 702 30.44 1.54 -40.06
CA TYR A 702 29.78 0.25 -40.23
C TYR A 702 30.33 -0.53 -41.43
N ALA A 703 30.63 -1.82 -41.21
CA ALA A 703 30.88 -2.78 -42.26
C ALA A 703 30.07 -4.06 -42.04
N ALA A 704 29.32 -4.50 -43.07
CA ALA A 704 28.48 -5.71 -43.00
C ALA A 704 29.26 -6.99 -42.61
N VAL A 705 30.57 -7.05 -42.91
CA VAL A 705 31.43 -8.19 -42.51
C VAL A 705 31.75 -8.23 -41.01
N ASP A 706 31.59 -7.10 -40.33
CA ASP A 706 31.84 -6.89 -38.90
C ASP A 706 30.50 -6.72 -38.12
N ALA A 707 29.35 -6.80 -38.80
CA ALA A 707 28.02 -6.73 -38.22
C ALA A 707 27.67 -7.98 -37.38
N GLY A 708 26.73 -7.83 -36.45
CA GLY A 708 26.18 -8.94 -35.69
C GLY A 708 25.53 -9.96 -36.63
N GLN A 709 25.81 -11.25 -36.41
CA GLN A 709 25.38 -12.32 -37.32
C GLN A 709 24.20 -13.11 -36.74
N MET A 710 23.00 -12.97 -37.31
CA MET A 710 21.80 -13.65 -36.86
C MET A 710 21.39 -14.75 -37.85
N THR A 711 21.13 -15.96 -37.33
CA THR A 711 20.51 -17.04 -38.09
C THR A 711 19.24 -17.48 -37.40
N THR A 712 18.09 -17.18 -37.99
CA THR A 712 16.81 -17.63 -37.46
C THR A 712 16.42 -18.97 -38.08
N THR A 713 15.95 -19.89 -37.26
CA THR A 713 15.56 -21.25 -37.64
C THR A 713 14.04 -21.45 -37.59
N PRO A 714 13.46 -22.35 -38.41
CA PRO A 714 12.02 -22.56 -38.43
C PRO A 714 11.50 -23.10 -37.10
N ALA A 715 10.38 -22.55 -36.64
CA ALA A 715 9.54 -23.19 -35.65
C ALA A 715 8.98 -24.53 -36.17
N GLY A 716 8.46 -25.35 -35.24
CA GLY A 716 7.70 -26.56 -35.54
C GLY A 716 6.43 -26.27 -36.33
N ASP A 717 5.95 -27.28 -37.05
CA ASP A 717 4.73 -27.21 -37.85
C ASP A 717 3.51 -27.01 -36.95
N ALA A 718 2.76 -25.91 -37.12
CA ALA A 718 1.62 -25.59 -36.27
C ALA A 718 0.46 -26.59 -36.42
N ASP A 719 0.40 -27.35 -37.51
CA ASP A 719 -0.62 -28.40 -37.77
C ASP A 719 -0.68 -29.50 -36.69
N VAL A 720 0.28 -29.53 -35.75
CA VAL A 720 0.33 -30.47 -34.61
C VAL A 720 -0.44 -30.01 -33.37
N LEU A 721 -0.78 -28.71 -33.26
CA LEU A 721 -1.42 -28.15 -32.07
C LEU A 721 -2.88 -28.58 -31.93
N PHE A 722 -3.35 -28.75 -30.69
CA PHE A 722 -4.75 -29.05 -30.39
C PHE A 722 -5.15 -28.56 -29.00
N PHE A 723 -6.46 -28.38 -28.73
CA PHE A 723 -6.93 -28.05 -27.40
C PHE A 723 -6.82 -29.24 -26.45
N SER A 724 -6.17 -29.08 -25.31
CA SER A 724 -5.98 -30.13 -24.32
C SER A 724 -6.91 -29.99 -23.12
N GLU A 725 -7.35 -28.76 -22.79
CA GLU A 725 -8.32 -28.47 -21.74
C GLU A 725 -9.26 -27.31 -22.09
N TYR A 726 -10.49 -27.37 -21.58
CA TYR A 726 -11.53 -26.35 -21.66
C TYR A 726 -12.15 -26.18 -20.28
N TYR A 727 -12.06 -24.97 -19.73
CA TYR A 727 -12.41 -24.67 -18.36
C TYR A 727 -13.68 -23.82 -18.30
N GLU A 728 -14.80 -24.43 -17.91
CA GLU A 728 -16.11 -23.76 -17.95
C GLU A 728 -16.38 -22.92 -16.70
N GLY A 729 -15.83 -23.30 -15.53
CA GLY A 729 -15.86 -22.48 -14.31
C GLY A 729 -17.21 -21.84 -13.94
N THR A 730 -17.17 -20.69 -13.24
CA THR A 730 -18.38 -19.89 -12.96
C THR A 730 -18.25 -18.48 -13.52
N SER A 731 -19.35 -17.94 -14.06
CA SER A 731 -19.37 -16.60 -14.68
C SER A 731 -18.30 -16.47 -15.77
N ASN A 732 -17.38 -15.51 -15.67
CA ASN A 732 -16.25 -15.30 -16.58
C ASN A 732 -14.95 -15.99 -16.11
N ASN A 733 -15.01 -16.96 -15.18
CA ASN A 733 -13.86 -17.78 -14.81
C ASN A 733 -13.61 -18.84 -15.91
N LYS A 734 -13.04 -18.42 -17.05
CA LYS A 734 -12.89 -19.23 -18.27
C LYS A 734 -11.44 -19.34 -18.73
N ALA A 735 -11.02 -20.51 -19.21
CA ALA A 735 -9.72 -20.71 -19.85
C ALA A 735 -9.76 -21.83 -20.92
N VAL A 736 -8.83 -21.81 -21.88
CA VAL A 736 -8.57 -22.94 -22.79
C VAL A 736 -7.09 -23.19 -22.93
N GLU A 737 -6.69 -24.45 -22.95
CA GLU A 737 -5.30 -24.88 -23.08
C GLU A 737 -5.02 -25.43 -24.48
N ILE A 738 -3.89 -25.06 -25.07
CA ILE A 738 -3.41 -25.50 -26.39
C ILE A 738 -2.09 -26.25 -26.21
N TYR A 739 -2.05 -27.54 -26.56
CA TYR A 739 -0.88 -28.39 -26.37
C TYR A 739 -0.02 -28.55 -27.64
N ASN A 740 1.30 -28.60 -27.46
CA ASN A 740 2.27 -28.95 -28.50
C ASN A 740 2.83 -30.37 -28.30
N PRO A 741 2.27 -31.40 -28.97
CA PRO A 741 2.75 -32.79 -28.87
C PRO A 741 4.07 -33.05 -29.61
N SER A 742 4.68 -32.04 -30.23
CA SER A 742 5.82 -32.22 -31.13
C SER A 742 7.16 -32.09 -30.41
N ALA A 743 8.24 -32.43 -31.13
CA ALA A 743 9.61 -32.33 -30.62
C ALA A 743 10.25 -30.94 -30.88
N GLN A 744 9.50 -29.94 -31.34
CA GLN A 744 9.98 -28.61 -31.73
C GLN A 744 9.01 -27.55 -31.17
N SER A 745 9.52 -26.37 -30.78
CA SER A 745 8.64 -25.29 -30.31
C SER A 745 7.82 -24.73 -31.48
N VAL A 746 6.55 -24.40 -31.26
CA VAL A 746 5.63 -23.89 -32.30
C VAL A 746 5.34 -22.41 -32.03
N ASN A 747 5.33 -21.58 -33.08
CA ASN A 747 5.02 -20.15 -32.99
C ASN A 747 3.53 -19.90 -33.24
N LEU A 748 2.89 -19.15 -32.33
CA LEU A 748 1.46 -18.87 -32.34
C LEU A 748 1.05 -17.60 -33.10
N ALA A 749 1.98 -16.82 -33.64
CA ALA A 749 1.68 -15.53 -34.29
C ALA A 749 0.76 -15.63 -35.53
N ALA A 750 0.69 -16.80 -36.18
CA ALA A 750 -0.25 -17.10 -37.27
C ALA A 750 -1.54 -17.78 -36.79
N CYS A 751 -1.71 -17.96 -35.47
CA CYS A 751 -2.78 -18.72 -34.85
C CYS A 751 -3.83 -17.84 -34.17
N SER A 752 -5.02 -18.40 -33.95
CA SER A 752 -6.15 -17.75 -33.29
C SER A 752 -7.11 -18.78 -32.69
N VAL A 753 -7.73 -18.43 -31.56
CA VAL A 753 -8.94 -19.09 -31.08
C VAL A 753 -10.16 -18.40 -31.72
N LEU A 754 -11.03 -19.18 -32.34
CA LEU A 754 -12.24 -18.71 -33.02
C LEU A 754 -13.47 -19.11 -32.19
N LEU A 755 -14.15 -18.12 -31.59
CA LEU A 755 -15.33 -18.34 -30.73
C LEU A 755 -16.62 -18.13 -31.53
N TYR A 756 -17.40 -19.20 -31.71
CA TYR A 756 -18.66 -19.23 -32.46
C TYR A 756 -19.86 -19.19 -31.52
N ALA A 757 -20.32 -17.99 -31.20
CA ALA A 757 -21.30 -17.78 -30.15
C ALA A 757 -22.65 -18.48 -30.41
N ASN A 758 -23.12 -19.27 -29.44
CA ASN A 758 -24.48 -19.81 -29.30
C ASN A 758 -24.97 -20.57 -30.56
N GLY A 759 -24.08 -21.36 -31.17
CA GLY A 759 -24.33 -22.08 -32.42
C GLY A 759 -24.24 -21.23 -33.70
N GLY A 760 -23.57 -20.07 -33.63
CA GLY A 760 -23.27 -19.21 -34.76
C GLY A 760 -22.31 -19.84 -35.77
N ALA A 761 -22.24 -19.25 -36.97
CA ALA A 761 -21.35 -19.67 -38.07
C ALA A 761 -20.33 -18.58 -38.47
N VAL A 762 -20.25 -17.51 -37.69
CA VAL A 762 -19.26 -16.42 -37.82
C VAL A 762 -18.59 -16.29 -36.45
N PRO A 763 -17.25 -16.36 -36.36
CA PRO A 763 -16.57 -16.30 -35.08
C PRO A 763 -16.26 -14.86 -34.66
N THR A 764 -16.06 -14.67 -33.35
CA THR A 764 -15.10 -13.68 -32.83
C THR A 764 -13.71 -14.29 -32.92
N THR A 765 -12.76 -13.59 -33.54
CA THR A 765 -11.35 -14.02 -33.63
C THR A 765 -10.57 -13.48 -32.45
N LEU A 766 -9.90 -14.36 -31.71
CA LEU A 766 -8.97 -14.03 -30.64
C LEU A 766 -7.55 -14.40 -31.13
N PRO A 767 -6.71 -13.43 -31.53
CA PRO A 767 -5.37 -13.71 -32.02
C PRO A 767 -4.47 -14.27 -30.91
N LEU A 768 -3.49 -15.08 -31.30
CA LEU A 768 -2.48 -15.62 -30.40
C LEU A 768 -1.08 -15.08 -30.78
N SER A 769 -0.16 -15.17 -29.83
CA SER A 769 1.25 -14.79 -30.00
C SER A 769 2.10 -15.54 -28.98
N GLY A 770 3.41 -15.66 -29.25
CA GLY A 770 4.34 -16.39 -28.39
C GLY A 770 4.71 -17.77 -28.96
N LEU A 771 5.34 -18.59 -28.11
CA LEU A 771 5.87 -19.91 -28.45
C LEU A 771 5.29 -20.96 -27.50
N VAL A 772 4.95 -22.14 -28.02
CA VAL A 772 4.63 -23.33 -27.19
C VAL A 772 5.81 -24.30 -27.31
N LEU A 773 6.46 -24.64 -26.20
CA LEU A 773 7.67 -25.48 -26.20
C LEU A 773 7.35 -26.96 -26.53
N PRO A 774 8.35 -27.81 -26.81
CA PRO A 774 8.14 -29.21 -27.15
C PRO A 774 7.55 -30.02 -26.00
N GLY A 775 6.34 -30.57 -26.16
CA GLY A 775 5.64 -31.30 -25.11
C GLY A 775 5.03 -30.41 -24.03
N ASP A 776 4.87 -29.11 -24.32
CA ASP A 776 4.38 -28.08 -23.41
C ASP A 776 2.99 -27.57 -23.82
N ALA A 777 2.35 -26.78 -22.96
CA ALA A 777 1.02 -26.22 -23.17
C ALA A 777 1.02 -24.68 -23.17
N PHE A 778 -0.05 -24.08 -23.70
CA PHE A 778 -0.25 -22.63 -23.72
C PHE A 778 -1.70 -22.31 -23.36
N VAL A 779 -1.90 -21.55 -22.28
CA VAL A 779 -3.20 -21.28 -21.65
C VAL A 779 -3.69 -19.88 -21.99
N VAL A 780 -4.87 -19.82 -22.60
CA VAL A 780 -5.59 -18.57 -22.88
C VAL A 780 -6.70 -18.41 -21.85
N CYS A 781 -6.69 -17.32 -21.10
CA CYS A 781 -7.67 -17.05 -20.03
C CYS A 781 -8.60 -15.87 -20.35
N HIS A 782 -9.77 -15.84 -19.73
CA HIS A 782 -10.52 -14.58 -19.61
C HIS A 782 -9.81 -13.67 -18.60
N GLY A 783 -9.82 -12.34 -18.80
CA GLY A 783 -9.30 -11.35 -17.82
C GLY A 783 -10.07 -11.25 -16.49
N SER A 784 -10.81 -12.30 -16.13
CA SER A 784 -11.53 -12.49 -14.86
C SER A 784 -11.43 -13.95 -14.39
N PHE A 785 -10.51 -14.71 -14.98
CA PHE A 785 -10.13 -16.03 -14.51
C PHE A 785 -9.46 -15.88 -13.15
N VAL A 786 -9.79 -16.75 -12.21
CA VAL A 786 -9.40 -16.59 -10.79
C VAL A 786 -7.92 -16.85 -10.59
N GLN A 787 -7.27 -17.60 -11.49
CA GLN A 787 -5.88 -18.05 -11.36
C GLN A 787 -5.02 -17.55 -12.52
N GLN A 788 -4.95 -16.22 -12.66
CA GLN A 788 -4.20 -15.51 -13.70
C GLN A 788 -2.72 -15.95 -13.83
N ALA A 789 -2.11 -16.51 -12.78
CA ALA A 789 -0.74 -17.03 -12.80
C ALA A 789 -0.55 -18.28 -13.68
N LEU A 790 -1.64 -18.96 -14.08
CA LEU A 790 -1.61 -20.12 -14.99
C LEU A 790 -1.85 -19.72 -16.45
N CYS A 791 -1.83 -18.43 -16.78
CA CYS A 791 -2.26 -17.91 -18.08
C CYS A 791 -1.09 -17.30 -18.86
N ASP A 792 -0.74 -17.88 -20.01
CA ASP A 792 0.23 -17.29 -20.94
C ASP A 792 -0.32 -16.04 -21.64
N THR A 793 -1.64 -15.94 -21.80
CA THR A 793 -2.28 -14.74 -22.33
C THR A 793 -3.73 -14.59 -21.88
N THR A 794 -4.28 -13.38 -22.04
CA THR A 794 -5.69 -13.08 -21.73
C THR A 794 -6.46 -12.61 -22.97
N ALA A 795 -7.71 -13.05 -23.09
CA ALA A 795 -8.58 -12.74 -24.21
C ALA A 795 -10.06 -12.71 -23.78
N SER A 796 -10.95 -12.20 -24.63
CA SER A 796 -12.40 -12.14 -24.35
C SER A 796 -13.11 -13.49 -24.56
N LEU A 797 -12.74 -14.51 -23.78
CA LEU A 797 -13.30 -15.87 -23.78
C LEU A 797 -14.72 -15.92 -23.18
N ASN A 798 -15.69 -15.35 -23.89
CA ASN A 798 -17.09 -15.23 -23.46
C ASN A 798 -17.96 -16.43 -23.88
N TYR A 799 -17.51 -17.66 -23.62
CA TYR A 799 -18.30 -18.88 -23.91
C TYR A 799 -19.09 -19.35 -22.67
N ASN A 800 -20.21 -20.06 -22.88
CA ASN A 800 -21.14 -20.54 -21.86
C ASN A 800 -21.78 -21.90 -22.22
N GLY A 801 -20.93 -22.90 -22.47
CA GLY A 801 -21.34 -24.28 -22.71
C GLY A 801 -22.00 -24.59 -24.06
N ASN A 802 -22.56 -23.60 -24.79
CA ASN A 802 -23.20 -23.81 -26.10
C ASN A 802 -22.56 -23.06 -27.28
N ASP A 803 -21.37 -22.50 -27.08
CA ASP A 803 -20.52 -21.85 -28.10
C ASP A 803 -19.39 -22.78 -28.56
N ALA A 804 -19.17 -22.89 -29.88
CA ALA A 804 -18.12 -23.75 -30.41
C ALA A 804 -16.80 -22.97 -30.45
N LEU A 805 -15.69 -23.61 -30.08
CA LEU A 805 -14.35 -23.04 -30.17
C LEU A 805 -13.55 -23.78 -31.24
N ALA A 806 -12.78 -23.07 -32.05
CA ALA A 806 -11.88 -23.68 -33.01
C ALA A 806 -10.48 -23.07 -32.94
N LEU A 807 -9.45 -23.91 -32.88
CA LEU A 807 -8.06 -23.48 -33.04
C LEU A 807 -7.77 -23.39 -34.53
N SER A 808 -7.24 -22.25 -34.98
CA SER A 808 -6.89 -22.05 -36.38
C SER A 808 -5.55 -21.37 -36.55
N CYS A 809 -4.67 -21.92 -37.39
CA CYS A 809 -3.39 -21.35 -37.77
C CYS A 809 -3.31 -21.21 -39.31
N ASP A 810 -2.80 -20.09 -39.82
CA ASP A 810 -2.76 -19.75 -41.26
C ASP A 810 -4.13 -19.89 -41.98
N GLY A 811 -5.23 -19.71 -41.24
CA GLY A 811 -6.59 -19.90 -41.74
C GLY A 811 -7.03 -21.36 -41.94
N THR A 812 -6.20 -22.33 -41.53
CA THR A 812 -6.54 -23.75 -41.43
C THR A 812 -7.06 -24.05 -40.03
N THR A 813 -8.20 -24.73 -39.91
CA THR A 813 -8.70 -25.21 -38.61
C THR A 813 -7.97 -26.48 -38.23
N LEU A 814 -7.44 -26.53 -37.01
CA LEU A 814 -6.65 -27.65 -36.48
C LEU A 814 -7.48 -28.54 -35.54
N ASP A 815 -8.32 -27.92 -34.72
CA ASP A 815 -9.11 -28.58 -33.69
C ASP A 815 -10.39 -27.80 -33.39
N VAL A 816 -11.44 -28.50 -32.96
CA VAL A 816 -12.76 -27.91 -32.67
C VAL A 816 -13.41 -28.56 -31.44
N ILE A 817 -13.83 -27.72 -30.50
CA ILE A 817 -14.75 -28.07 -29.42
C ILE A 817 -16.15 -27.61 -29.84
N GLY A 818 -17.12 -28.53 -29.86
CA GLY A 818 -18.48 -28.26 -30.33
C GLY A 818 -18.67 -28.39 -31.85
N GLN A 819 -19.77 -27.82 -32.38
CA GLN A 819 -20.11 -27.90 -33.82
C GLN A 819 -20.45 -26.51 -34.38
N ILE A 820 -19.69 -26.06 -35.37
CA ILE A 820 -19.81 -24.73 -35.97
C ILE A 820 -21.14 -24.61 -36.73
N GLY A 821 -21.90 -23.54 -36.46
CA GLY A 821 -23.20 -23.29 -37.08
C GLY A 821 -24.35 -24.18 -36.58
N PHE A 822 -24.16 -24.90 -35.47
CA PHE A 822 -25.19 -25.73 -34.84
C PHE A 822 -25.31 -25.40 -33.34
N ASN A 823 -26.53 -25.10 -32.89
CA ASN A 823 -26.81 -24.88 -31.47
C ASN A 823 -27.27 -26.19 -30.82
N PRO A 824 -26.56 -26.72 -29.80
CA PRO A 824 -26.90 -28.00 -29.17
C PRO A 824 -28.03 -27.88 -28.12
N GLY A 825 -28.41 -26.66 -27.74
CA GLY A 825 -29.34 -26.35 -26.65
C GLY A 825 -28.61 -25.60 -25.54
N ALA A 826 -28.52 -26.21 -24.36
CA ALA A 826 -27.78 -25.68 -23.22
C ALA A 826 -26.29 -26.05 -23.25
N GLU A 827 -25.95 -27.21 -23.81
CA GLU A 827 -24.61 -27.79 -23.76
C GLU A 827 -24.42 -28.83 -24.88
N TRP A 828 -23.17 -29.17 -25.21
CA TRP A 828 -22.85 -30.47 -25.82
C TRP A 828 -22.70 -31.51 -24.72
N ALA A 829 -23.51 -32.56 -24.77
CA ALA A 829 -23.44 -33.66 -23.81
C ALA A 829 -23.51 -35.03 -24.48
N GLY A 830 -22.71 -35.97 -23.97
CA GLY A 830 -22.66 -37.36 -24.40
C GLY A 830 -21.97 -38.22 -23.35
N GLY A 831 -22.27 -39.52 -23.29
CA GLY A 831 -21.61 -40.49 -22.40
C GLY A 831 -21.68 -40.29 -20.87
N GLY A 832 -22.16 -39.14 -20.38
CA GLY A 832 -22.03 -38.70 -18.99
C GLY A 832 -20.99 -37.59 -18.78
N THR A 833 -20.65 -36.86 -19.85
CA THR A 833 -19.76 -35.70 -19.93
C THR A 833 -20.52 -34.56 -20.64
N GLY A 834 -20.38 -33.32 -20.17
CA GLY A 834 -21.01 -32.10 -20.71
C GLY A 834 -20.02 -30.95 -20.93
N THR A 835 -20.45 -29.88 -21.59
CA THR A 835 -19.71 -28.60 -21.70
C THR A 835 -20.28 -27.50 -20.80
N LEU A 836 -21.37 -27.77 -20.08
CA LEU A 836 -21.96 -26.85 -19.11
C LEU A 836 -21.79 -27.44 -17.71
N ASP A 837 -21.37 -26.61 -16.76
CA ASP A 837 -21.11 -27.00 -15.36
C ASP A 837 -20.05 -28.13 -15.19
N GLU A 838 -19.26 -28.41 -16.23
CA GLU A 838 -18.13 -29.37 -16.24
C GLU A 838 -16.92 -28.79 -17.00
N ASP A 839 -15.72 -29.01 -16.48
CA ASP A 839 -14.46 -28.79 -17.19
C ASP A 839 -14.15 -30.01 -18.07
N LEU A 840 -13.59 -29.80 -19.26
CA LEU A 840 -13.23 -30.88 -20.19
C LEU A 840 -11.73 -31.03 -20.34
N ARG A 841 -11.20 -32.19 -19.97
CA ARG A 841 -9.81 -32.59 -20.22
C ARG A 841 -9.70 -33.60 -21.33
N ARG A 842 -8.85 -33.36 -22.34
CA ARG A 842 -8.64 -34.30 -23.44
C ARG A 842 -7.90 -35.54 -22.93
N ASN A 843 -8.32 -36.71 -23.38
CA ASN A 843 -7.74 -37.97 -22.94
C ASN A 843 -6.35 -38.20 -23.58
N CYS A 844 -5.34 -38.55 -22.77
CA CYS A 844 -3.93 -38.74 -23.18
C CYS A 844 -3.64 -39.76 -24.30
N ASN A 845 -4.65 -40.49 -24.79
CA ASN A 845 -4.54 -41.36 -25.96
C ASN A 845 -5.00 -40.67 -27.26
N VAL A 846 -5.45 -39.41 -27.19
CA VAL A 846 -5.74 -38.52 -28.30
C VAL A 846 -4.47 -37.69 -28.53
N THR A 847 -3.93 -37.72 -29.74
CA THR A 847 -2.60 -37.13 -30.05
C THR A 847 -2.66 -36.17 -31.24
N ALA A 848 -3.85 -35.66 -31.56
CA ALA A 848 -4.16 -34.71 -32.62
C ALA A 848 -5.59 -34.21 -32.41
N GLY A 849 -5.89 -32.98 -32.83
CA GLY A 849 -7.23 -32.40 -32.79
C GLY A 849 -8.18 -32.93 -33.86
N ASP A 850 -9.45 -32.53 -33.77
CA ASP A 850 -10.46 -32.71 -34.81
C ASP A 850 -10.67 -31.42 -35.62
N PRO A 851 -10.09 -31.29 -36.83
CA PRO A 851 -10.21 -30.09 -37.63
C PRO A 851 -11.59 -29.90 -38.29
N ASN A 852 -12.54 -30.82 -38.10
CA ASN A 852 -13.78 -30.87 -38.85
C ASN A 852 -15.00 -30.36 -38.06
N GLY A 853 -15.05 -29.05 -37.79
CA GLY A 853 -16.17 -28.41 -37.07
C GLY A 853 -17.57 -28.51 -37.69
N ALA A 854 -17.77 -29.29 -38.75
CA ALA A 854 -19.07 -29.61 -39.33
C ALA A 854 -19.62 -31.00 -38.92
N ASN A 855 -18.82 -31.86 -38.27
CA ASN A 855 -19.31 -33.12 -37.70
C ASN A 855 -20.11 -32.88 -36.40
N ALA A 856 -20.70 -33.94 -35.84
CA ALA A 856 -21.38 -33.84 -34.55
C ALA A 856 -20.37 -34.08 -33.43
N PHE A 857 -20.25 -33.12 -32.52
CA PHE A 857 -19.41 -33.22 -31.33
C PHE A 857 -20.12 -34.00 -30.21
N ASP A 858 -19.45 -35.03 -29.69
CA ASP A 858 -19.83 -35.80 -28.51
C ASP A 858 -18.59 -35.81 -27.59
N PRO A 859 -18.60 -35.05 -26.47
CA PRO A 859 -17.39 -34.86 -25.68
C PRO A 859 -16.87 -36.18 -25.09
N SER A 860 -17.74 -37.17 -24.84
CA SER A 860 -17.33 -38.47 -24.25
C SER A 860 -16.46 -39.36 -25.15
N VAL A 861 -16.20 -38.96 -26.39
CA VAL A 861 -15.33 -39.69 -27.33
C VAL A 861 -13.86 -39.39 -27.06
N GLU A 862 -13.52 -38.14 -26.76
CA GLU A 862 -12.15 -37.65 -26.66
C GLU A 862 -11.82 -36.97 -25.33
N TRP A 863 -12.84 -36.59 -24.55
CA TRP A 863 -12.69 -35.80 -23.33
C TRP A 863 -13.19 -36.57 -22.10
N THR A 864 -12.62 -36.26 -20.94
CA THR A 864 -13.13 -36.60 -19.61
C THR A 864 -13.74 -35.34 -19.01
N GLY A 865 -14.99 -35.42 -18.58
CA GLY A 865 -15.67 -34.34 -17.86
C GLY A 865 -15.36 -34.36 -16.39
N LEU A 866 -15.05 -33.20 -15.82
CA LEU A 866 -14.80 -32.98 -14.41
C LEU A 866 -15.87 -32.02 -13.88
N PRO A 867 -16.77 -32.45 -12.97
CA PRO A 867 -17.88 -31.61 -12.53
C PRO A 867 -17.38 -30.45 -11.68
N ILE A 868 -17.93 -29.26 -11.92
CA ILE A 868 -17.66 -28.08 -11.11
C ILE A 868 -18.23 -28.30 -9.70
N LEU A 869 -17.34 -28.46 -8.72
CA LEU A 869 -17.74 -28.67 -7.33
C LEU A 869 -18.19 -27.35 -6.72
N ALA A 870 -19.32 -27.37 -6.01
CA ALA A 870 -19.93 -26.17 -5.46
C ALA A 870 -19.08 -25.48 -4.37
N ALA A 871 -18.23 -24.54 -4.79
CA ALA A 871 -17.76 -23.32 -4.11
C ALA A 871 -17.23 -23.42 -2.66
N ASN A 872 -16.89 -24.60 -2.11
CA ASN A 872 -16.44 -24.69 -0.71
C ASN A 872 -15.56 -25.91 -0.34
N MET A 873 -14.84 -26.51 -1.28
CA MET A 873 -13.90 -27.62 -1.04
C MET A 873 -12.70 -27.56 -2.01
N GLN A 874 -11.62 -26.88 -1.60
CA GLN A 874 -10.37 -26.65 -2.37
C GLN A 874 -10.50 -25.81 -3.67
N PRO A 875 -9.39 -25.25 -4.21
CA PRO A 875 -9.39 -24.69 -5.55
C PRO A 875 -9.82 -25.73 -6.58
N GLU A 876 -10.35 -25.22 -7.69
CA GLU A 876 -11.07 -25.96 -8.73
C GLU A 876 -10.11 -26.85 -9.57
N ASN A 877 -10.55 -27.53 -10.64
CA ASN A 877 -9.78 -28.61 -11.31
C ASN A 877 -8.52 -28.16 -12.10
N VAL A 878 -7.94 -27.02 -11.75
CA VAL A 878 -6.82 -26.32 -12.41
C VAL A 878 -5.43 -26.86 -12.11
N ASP A 879 -5.31 -27.87 -11.23
CA ASP A 879 -4.02 -28.39 -10.71
C ASP A 879 -3.07 -28.90 -11.84
N ASP A 880 -3.57 -29.03 -13.08
CA ASP A 880 -2.83 -29.41 -14.29
C ASP A 880 -3.12 -28.53 -15.53
N LEU A 881 -3.71 -27.33 -15.36
CA LEU A 881 -3.60 -26.31 -16.41
C LEU A 881 -2.13 -25.89 -16.57
N GLY A 882 -1.66 -25.89 -17.82
CA GLY A 882 -0.25 -25.79 -18.18
C GLY A 882 0.45 -27.15 -18.36
N VAL A 883 -0.24 -28.30 -18.17
CA VAL A 883 0.38 -29.63 -18.24
C VAL A 883 -0.54 -30.70 -18.85
N HIS A 884 -0.23 -31.13 -20.07
CA HIS A 884 -0.95 -32.26 -20.69
C HIS A 884 -0.22 -33.60 -20.52
N CYS A 885 -0.76 -34.46 -19.64
CA CYS A 885 -0.52 -35.91 -19.60
C CYS A 885 0.82 -36.44 -19.04
N ASP A 886 1.39 -35.76 -18.04
CA ASP A 886 2.54 -36.24 -17.24
C ASP A 886 2.20 -37.19 -16.06
#